data_AF-A0A1I5B9D2-F1
#
_entry.id   AF-A0A1I5B9D2-F1
#
_cell.length_a   1.000
_cell.length_b   1.000
_cell.length_c   1.000
_cell.angle_alpha   90.00
_cell.angle_beta   90.00
_cell.angle_gamma   90.00
#
_symmetry.space_group_name_H-M   'P 1'
#
loop_
_entity.id
_entity.type
_entity.pdbx_description
1 polymer ?
#
loop_
_entity_poly.entity_id
_entity_poly.type
_entity_poly.pdbx_seq_one_letter_code
_entity_poly.pdbx_strand_id
1 'polypeptide(L)'
;MLFGLDGVEIGLIIVFLCLFGGILSGFPVAFAIGGAGIISFGIIAALDSGGILIHQAIDTGSEAYNALRASGVRGDAISVFRYPDLPRIAQPVFERGWEVALDRNVSFIVNRINERVLAGASIETLLAVLMFVMMGITLERSKIANDLLTTMARVFGPLPGGLAVSVVVVGAFLAASTGIVGATVVTMGLLSLPTMLRAGYSPQIATGVIAAAGTLGQIIPPSIVIVLLGTLAGDLYSVAQENRALSVGCSDALTYLGEPAVVSVGTLFQAALLPGILLALLYALYAFGYALMNPSKAPAVQMAPGNTGDVITRSESFTWFLGVPVALIAGVMLLSSLGVVGSQNLIVDSFTDQGQNASLRTNVGPECQAAMIELHGQEAWDIALAETAAIDAAGGIEQSVRLSPEEITALIAEKEADAAPIGSGVATIFVILGLVLAVARGVKPSATAAPLLIGALGIVLGLLVDIALIAPSTSAGATVLMLAIPLALALYGCAHGAARMARNEIIRVVFPPLVLIVAVLGSILGGITNPTPAAGLGAGGAIMLAAYRKLRDQDRSPKIIILATLAVVVAILMGINFDLRINQDGVSFESWVAFFVAYAAYLYAAFGLLFGCWVLYTGGVLTPIVRETAKVTSMVFTILIGSQLLNLVVISFGGEHYIQEFLKSFDNEFKVFLIVMLVLFVLGFVLDFLEIIYIVIPIVGPVIYGGTFDPKWVTIMIAVNLQTSFLTPPFGFALFYLRGVAPKEVTTGHIYRGVFPFVLIQVVGLAILWFFPSIVTIVPALMPN
;
A
#
# COMPACT_ATOMS: atom_id res chain seq x y z
N MET A 1 -4.61 41.25 -22.92
CA MET A 1 -4.00 39.97 -23.33
C MET A 1 -2.57 40.24 -23.76
N LEU A 2 -1.61 39.72 -23.01
CA LEU A 2 -0.19 39.86 -23.31
C LEU A 2 0.23 38.58 -24.07
N PHE A 3 0.84 38.72 -25.25
CA PHE A 3 1.09 37.62 -26.21
C PHE A 3 -0.15 36.84 -26.70
N GLY A 4 -1.36 37.41 -26.59
CA GLY A 4 -2.61 36.73 -26.96
C GLY A 4 -3.09 35.68 -25.96
N LEU A 5 -2.43 35.58 -24.80
CA LEU A 5 -2.79 34.69 -23.71
C LEU A 5 -3.66 35.43 -22.68
N ASP A 6 -4.51 34.65 -22.02
CA ASP A 6 -5.34 35.08 -20.91
C ASP A 6 -4.48 35.34 -19.66
N GLY A 7 -4.93 36.26 -18.79
CA GLY A 7 -4.21 36.60 -17.57
C GLY A 7 -3.96 35.39 -16.66
N VAL A 8 -4.88 34.42 -16.64
CA VAL A 8 -4.75 33.19 -15.86
C VAL A 8 -3.70 32.24 -16.45
N GLU A 9 -3.65 32.13 -17.79
CA GLU A 9 -2.63 31.32 -18.50
C GLU A 9 -1.23 31.85 -18.26
N ILE A 10 -1.05 33.18 -18.33
CA ILE A 10 0.23 33.82 -18.02
C ILE A 10 0.59 33.60 -16.56
N GLY A 11 -0.38 33.69 -15.64
CA GLY A 11 -0.19 33.35 -14.23
C GLY A 11 0.33 31.92 -14.03
N LEU A 12 -0.30 30.93 -14.68
CA LEU A 12 0.16 29.54 -14.66
C LEU A 12 1.59 29.41 -15.21
N ILE A 13 1.91 30.04 -16.34
CA ILE A 13 3.26 30.02 -16.92
C ILE A 13 4.28 30.61 -15.95
N ILE A 14 3.98 31.75 -15.30
CA ILE A 14 4.86 32.36 -14.30
C ILE A 14 5.10 31.40 -13.13
N VAL A 15 4.04 30.77 -12.61
CA VAL A 15 4.14 29.79 -11.52
C VAL A 15 5.04 28.62 -11.94
N PHE A 16 4.81 28.02 -13.10
CA PHE A 16 5.60 26.90 -13.58
C PHE A 16 7.05 27.30 -13.86
N LEU A 17 7.31 28.48 -14.44
CA LEU A 17 8.67 28.96 -14.67
C LEU A 17 9.43 29.23 -13.36
N CYS A 18 8.76 29.79 -12.34
CA CYS A 18 9.37 29.97 -11.02
C CYS A 18 9.67 28.62 -10.36
N LEU A 19 8.73 27.67 -10.45
CA LEU A 19 8.88 26.32 -9.90
C LEU A 19 10.04 25.59 -10.58
N PHE A 20 10.04 25.53 -11.92
CA PHE A 20 11.10 24.87 -12.68
C PHE A 20 12.45 25.58 -12.52
N GLY A 21 12.47 26.92 -12.52
CA GLY A 21 13.69 27.68 -12.25
C GLY A 21 14.26 27.36 -10.86
N GLY A 22 13.41 27.31 -9.84
CA GLY A 22 13.79 26.92 -8.48
C GLY A 22 14.37 25.51 -8.41
N ILE A 23 13.71 24.52 -9.02
CA ILE A 23 14.14 23.12 -9.00
C ILE A 23 15.44 22.93 -9.81
N LEU A 24 15.52 23.50 -11.02
CA LEU A 24 16.69 23.38 -11.89
C LEU A 24 17.92 24.11 -11.37
N SER A 25 17.75 25.09 -10.47
CA SER A 25 18.86 25.76 -9.80
C SER A 25 19.62 24.86 -8.81
N GLY A 26 19.10 23.66 -8.53
CA GLY A 26 19.67 22.73 -7.55
C GLY A 26 19.33 23.09 -6.10
N PHE A 27 18.44 24.07 -5.89
CA PHE A 27 17.90 24.39 -4.58
C PHE A 27 17.06 23.20 -4.06
N PRO A 28 17.07 22.89 -2.75
CA PRO A 28 16.27 21.79 -2.24
C PRO A 28 14.79 22.01 -2.59
N VAL A 29 14.19 21.03 -3.25
CA VAL A 29 12.86 21.15 -3.88
C VAL A 29 11.80 21.62 -2.89
N ALA A 30 11.85 21.11 -1.67
CA ALA A 30 10.95 21.48 -0.59
C ALA A 30 10.88 23.01 -0.35
N PHE A 31 12.00 23.73 -0.47
CA PHE A 31 12.02 25.19 -0.37
C PHE A 31 11.78 25.87 -1.72
N ALA A 32 12.18 25.25 -2.83
CA ALA A 32 11.92 25.76 -4.16
C ALA A 32 10.41 25.91 -4.42
N ILE A 33 9.58 24.98 -3.95
CA ILE A 33 8.12 25.03 -4.11
C ILE A 33 7.52 26.24 -3.37
N GLY A 34 7.83 26.39 -2.08
CA GLY A 34 7.33 27.52 -1.29
C GLY A 34 7.85 28.86 -1.79
N GLY A 35 9.13 28.93 -2.14
CA GLY A 35 9.76 30.11 -2.75
C GLY A 35 9.15 30.46 -4.10
N ALA A 36 8.88 29.47 -4.95
CA ALA A 36 8.20 29.66 -6.23
C ALA A 36 6.82 30.26 -6.03
N GLY A 37 6.03 29.77 -5.07
CA GLY A 37 4.71 30.32 -4.76
C GLY A 37 4.77 31.79 -4.34
N ILE A 38 5.70 32.16 -3.46
CA ILE A 38 5.87 33.55 -2.99
C ILE A 38 6.30 34.46 -4.14
N ILE A 39 7.33 34.04 -4.90
CA ILE A 39 7.88 34.82 -6.01
C ILE A 39 6.85 34.97 -7.12
N SER A 40 6.17 33.88 -7.51
CA SER A 40 5.15 33.92 -8.55
C SER A 40 3.98 34.80 -8.14
N PHE A 41 3.52 34.71 -6.89
CA PHE A 41 2.45 35.58 -6.38
C PHE A 41 2.85 37.05 -6.46
N GLY A 42 4.07 37.39 -6.04
CA GLY A 42 4.58 38.77 -6.13
C GLY A 42 4.65 39.29 -7.56
N ILE A 43 5.12 38.47 -8.50
CA ILE A 43 5.16 38.83 -9.93
C ILE A 43 3.74 39.03 -10.47
N ILE A 44 2.83 38.10 -10.20
CA ILE A 44 1.44 38.16 -10.66
C ILE A 44 0.74 39.40 -10.08
N ALA A 45 0.89 39.66 -8.77
CA ALA A 45 0.33 40.83 -8.12
C ALA A 45 0.87 42.15 -8.71
N ALA A 46 2.17 42.21 -9.01
CA ALA A 46 2.76 43.39 -9.64
C ALA A 46 2.24 43.61 -11.08
N LEU A 47 2.05 42.54 -11.84
CA LEU A 47 1.51 42.63 -13.21
C LEU A 47 0.01 42.94 -13.24
N ASP A 48 -0.77 42.38 -12.30
CA ASP A 48 -2.20 42.65 -12.16
C ASP A 48 -2.46 44.10 -11.72
N SER A 49 -1.74 44.60 -10.70
CA SER A 49 -1.79 46.01 -10.30
C SER A 49 -1.32 46.98 -11.38
N GLY A 50 -0.41 46.53 -12.26
CA GLY A 50 -0.02 47.25 -13.47
C GLY A 50 -1.07 47.27 -14.58
N GLY A 51 -2.21 46.57 -14.41
CA GLY A 51 -3.25 46.42 -15.43
C GLY A 51 -2.83 45.56 -16.63
N ILE A 52 -1.75 44.78 -16.49
CA ILE A 52 -1.14 44.00 -17.57
C ILE A 52 -1.79 42.61 -17.67
N LEU A 53 -2.14 42.03 -16.53
CA LEU A 53 -2.86 40.76 -16.46
C LEU A 53 -4.38 41.03 -16.47
N ILE A 54 -5.04 40.55 -17.51
CA ILE A 54 -6.49 40.67 -17.69
C ILE A 54 -7.04 39.28 -17.97
N HIS A 55 -8.02 38.84 -17.17
CA HIS A 55 -8.78 37.63 -17.38
C HIS A 55 -10.02 37.90 -18.24
N GLN A 56 -10.27 37.04 -19.23
CA GLN A 56 -11.45 37.08 -20.09
C GLN A 56 -12.51 36.10 -19.57
N ALA A 57 -13.28 36.54 -18.58
CA ALA A 57 -14.37 35.76 -18.01
C ALA A 57 -15.61 35.76 -18.91
N ILE A 58 -16.43 34.72 -18.81
CA ILE A 58 -17.75 34.69 -19.47
C ILE A 58 -18.64 35.75 -18.86
N ASP A 59 -19.33 36.52 -19.72
CA ASP A 59 -20.35 37.46 -19.27
C ASP A 59 -21.60 36.70 -18.79
N THR A 60 -21.68 36.47 -17.49
CA THR A 60 -22.82 35.81 -16.84
C THR A 60 -24.11 36.65 -16.88
N GLY A 61 -24.01 37.95 -17.19
CA GLY A 61 -25.16 38.83 -17.41
C GLY A 61 -25.71 38.79 -18.84
N SER A 62 -24.98 38.16 -19.78
CA SER A 62 -25.37 38.16 -21.18
C SER A 62 -26.63 37.34 -21.46
N GLU A 63 -27.42 37.78 -22.44
CA GLU A 63 -28.61 37.06 -22.89
C GLU A 63 -28.26 35.65 -23.40
N ALA A 64 -27.09 35.49 -24.03
CA ALA A 64 -26.57 34.20 -24.49
C ALA A 64 -26.29 33.22 -23.33
N TYR A 65 -25.70 33.69 -22.23
CA TYR A 65 -25.49 32.88 -21.04
C TYR A 65 -26.82 32.49 -20.38
N ASN A 66 -27.75 33.44 -20.27
CA ASN A 66 -29.08 33.20 -19.71
C ASN A 66 -29.90 32.23 -20.58
N ALA A 67 -29.76 32.29 -21.90
CA ALA A 67 -30.39 31.36 -22.83
C ALA A 67 -29.86 29.92 -22.64
N LEU A 68 -28.54 29.75 -22.45
CA LEU A 68 -27.95 28.45 -22.11
C LEU A 68 -28.47 27.93 -20.78
N ARG A 69 -28.54 28.77 -19.75
CA ARG A 69 -29.12 28.41 -18.45
C ARG A 69 -30.59 28.00 -18.56
N ALA A 70 -31.37 28.72 -19.38
CA ALA A 70 -32.78 28.42 -19.63
C ALA A 70 -32.98 27.12 -20.43
N SER A 71 -32.00 26.71 -21.25
CA SER A 71 -32.02 25.43 -21.96
C SER A 71 -31.75 24.21 -21.06
N GLY A 72 -31.53 24.44 -19.76
CA GLY A 72 -31.26 23.39 -18.77
C GLY A 72 -29.77 23.13 -18.52
N VAL A 73 -28.86 23.83 -19.22
CA VAL A 73 -27.43 23.73 -18.95
C VAL A 73 -27.10 24.41 -17.63
N ARG A 74 -26.39 23.69 -16.76
CA ARG A 74 -25.98 24.22 -15.46
C ARG A 74 -24.74 25.10 -15.58
N GLY A 75 -24.64 26.06 -14.65
CA GLY A 75 -23.58 27.07 -14.69
C GLY A 75 -22.17 26.49 -14.57
N ASP A 76 -22.00 25.39 -13.83
CA ASP A 76 -20.74 24.66 -13.68
C ASP A 76 -20.28 23.91 -14.94
N ALA A 77 -21.21 23.64 -15.87
CA ALA A 77 -20.91 23.05 -17.18
C ALA A 77 -20.64 24.11 -18.26
N ILE A 78 -20.86 25.40 -17.96
CA ILE A 78 -20.62 26.49 -18.90
C ILE A 78 -19.19 27.01 -18.69
N SER A 79 -18.30 26.68 -19.62
CA SER A 79 -16.91 27.13 -19.61
C SER A 79 -16.50 27.75 -20.95
N VAL A 80 -15.41 28.51 -20.92
CA VAL A 80 -14.86 29.18 -22.12
C VAL A 80 -14.46 28.15 -23.19
N PHE A 81 -14.08 26.95 -22.75
CA PHE A 81 -13.67 25.86 -23.65
C PHE A 81 -14.85 25.15 -24.32
N ARG A 82 -15.95 24.96 -23.59
CA ARG A 82 -17.14 24.27 -24.11
C ARG A 82 -18.01 25.18 -24.96
N TYR A 83 -18.07 26.46 -24.62
CA TYR A 83 -18.87 27.48 -25.31
C TYR A 83 -18.01 28.70 -25.66
N PRO A 84 -17.12 28.57 -26.68
CA PRO A 84 -16.17 29.61 -27.01
C PRO A 84 -16.82 30.89 -27.54
N ASP A 85 -18.02 30.78 -28.10
CA ASP A 85 -18.77 31.88 -28.73
C ASP A 85 -19.50 32.79 -27.73
N LEU A 86 -19.46 32.47 -26.43
CA LEU A 86 -20.11 33.31 -25.42
C LEU A 86 -19.42 34.68 -25.30
N PRO A 87 -20.18 35.77 -25.07
CA PRO A 87 -19.62 37.08 -24.80
C PRO A 87 -18.70 37.04 -23.58
N ARG A 88 -17.57 37.75 -23.66
CA ARG A 88 -16.55 37.78 -22.61
C ARG A 88 -16.36 39.19 -22.09
N ILE A 89 -16.11 39.29 -20.79
CA ILE A 89 -15.77 40.54 -20.11
C ILE A 89 -14.32 40.49 -19.63
N ALA A 90 -13.63 41.62 -19.81
CA ALA A 90 -12.28 41.81 -19.30
C ALA A 90 -12.36 42.17 -17.81
N GLN A 91 -11.81 41.30 -16.96
CA GLN A 91 -11.72 41.54 -15.52
C GLN A 91 -10.27 41.41 -15.02
N PRO A 92 -9.90 42.07 -13.92
CA PRO A 92 -8.63 41.81 -13.24
C PRO A 92 -8.53 40.33 -12.85
N VAL A 93 -7.31 39.82 -12.81
CA VAL A 93 -7.07 38.43 -12.36
C VAL A 93 -7.38 38.31 -10.87
N PHE A 94 -7.11 39.35 -10.09
CA PHE A 94 -7.58 39.47 -8.71
C PHE A 94 -8.77 40.43 -8.62
N GLU A 95 -10.00 39.93 -8.74
CA GLU A 95 -11.23 40.74 -8.76
C GLU A 95 -11.36 41.73 -7.59
N ARG A 96 -10.87 41.35 -6.40
CA ARG A 96 -10.93 42.17 -5.17
C ARG A 96 -9.58 42.80 -4.78
N GLY A 97 -8.60 42.79 -5.69
CA GLY A 97 -7.23 43.22 -5.44
C GLY A 97 -6.35 42.12 -4.84
N TRP A 98 -5.04 42.27 -5.02
CA TRP A 98 -4.05 41.30 -4.56
C TRP A 98 -3.91 41.27 -3.04
N GLU A 99 -4.23 42.36 -2.33
CA GLU A 99 -4.18 42.45 -0.87
C GLU A 99 -5.21 41.53 -0.22
N VAL A 100 -6.44 41.52 -0.76
CA VAL A 100 -7.52 40.64 -0.30
C VAL A 100 -7.19 39.18 -0.65
N ALA A 101 -6.62 38.95 -1.83
CA ALA A 101 -6.14 37.62 -2.22
C ALA A 101 -5.04 37.12 -1.27
N LEU A 102 -4.10 37.98 -0.88
CA LEU A 102 -3.04 37.66 0.08
C LEU A 102 -3.61 37.34 1.46
N ASP A 103 -4.50 38.17 2.01
CA ASP A 103 -5.09 37.95 3.33
C ASP A 103 -5.88 36.62 3.38
N ARG A 104 -6.69 36.37 2.33
CA ARG A 104 -7.40 35.10 2.15
C ARG A 104 -6.43 33.92 2.06
N ASN A 105 -5.37 34.04 1.27
CA ASN A 105 -4.36 33.00 1.13
C ASN A 105 -3.67 32.72 2.46
N VAL A 106 -3.23 33.74 3.20
CA VAL A 106 -2.57 33.57 4.50
C VAL A 106 -3.49 32.87 5.49
N SER A 107 -4.77 33.26 5.56
CA SER A 107 -5.76 32.58 6.40
C SER A 107 -5.94 31.11 6.02
N PHE A 108 -6.11 30.81 4.73
CA PHE A 108 -6.24 29.43 4.25
C PHE A 108 -4.96 28.61 4.43
N ILE A 109 -3.78 29.22 4.29
CA ILE A 109 -2.50 28.56 4.55
C ILE A 109 -2.45 28.10 6.00
N VAL A 110 -2.77 28.99 6.95
CA VAL A 110 -2.77 28.65 8.38
C VAL A 110 -3.74 27.52 8.68
N ASN A 111 -4.97 27.59 8.15
CA ASN A 111 -5.97 26.54 8.36
C ASN A 111 -5.56 25.22 7.71
N ARG A 112 -5.10 25.21 6.45
CA ARG A 112 -4.66 23.98 5.77
C ARG A 112 -3.41 23.40 6.41
N ILE A 113 -2.45 24.21 6.88
CA ILE A 113 -1.30 23.70 7.64
C ILE A 113 -1.78 23.06 8.93
N ASN A 114 -2.73 23.68 9.63
CA ASN A 114 -3.30 23.10 10.83
C ASN A 114 -3.98 21.75 10.53
N GLU A 115 -4.84 21.67 9.50
CA GLU A 115 -5.63 20.47 9.15
C GLU A 115 -4.87 19.36 8.42
N ARG A 116 -3.78 19.69 7.70
CA ARG A 116 -3.03 18.72 6.87
C ARG A 116 -1.64 18.41 7.39
N VAL A 117 -1.06 19.23 8.27
CA VAL A 117 0.32 19.06 8.73
C VAL A 117 0.40 18.86 10.25
N LEU A 118 -0.33 19.67 11.03
CA LEU A 118 -0.19 19.71 12.49
C LEU A 118 -1.25 18.88 13.24
N ALA A 119 -2.47 18.82 12.71
CA ALA A 119 -3.61 18.14 13.27
C ALA A 119 -4.46 17.55 12.13
N GLY A 120 -5.05 16.37 12.30
CA GLY A 120 -5.94 15.75 11.29
C GLY A 120 -5.47 14.38 10.77
N ALA A 121 -6.27 13.79 9.88
CA ALA A 121 -6.08 12.41 9.40
C ALA A 121 -4.77 12.19 8.62
N SER A 122 -4.22 13.25 8.02
CA SER A 122 -2.92 13.21 7.35
C SER A 122 -1.75 12.96 8.30
N ILE A 123 -1.88 13.25 9.60
CA ILE A 123 -0.78 12.99 10.54
C ILE A 123 -0.57 11.49 10.75
N GLU A 124 -1.66 10.71 10.74
CA GLU A 124 -1.58 9.25 10.88
C GLU A 124 -0.85 8.63 9.70
N THR A 125 -1.11 9.13 8.49
CA THR A 125 -0.53 8.63 7.25
C THR A 125 0.93 9.05 7.12
N LEU A 126 1.27 10.29 7.51
CA LEU A 126 2.66 10.74 7.61
C LEU A 126 3.46 9.97 8.67
N LEU A 127 2.84 9.59 9.79
CA LEU A 127 3.46 8.74 10.81
C LEU A 127 3.72 7.32 10.26
N ALA A 128 2.79 6.77 9.48
CA ALA A 128 3.00 5.50 8.78
C ALA A 128 4.19 5.59 7.81
N VAL A 129 4.30 6.66 7.03
CA VAL A 129 5.46 6.89 6.14
C VAL A 129 6.76 6.92 6.94
N LEU A 130 6.83 7.64 8.07
CA LEU A 130 8.02 7.66 8.92
C LEU A 130 8.41 6.25 9.41
N MET A 131 7.43 5.45 9.83
CA MET A 131 7.69 4.09 10.33
C MET A 131 8.12 3.12 9.22
N PHE A 132 7.52 3.21 8.03
CA PHE A 132 7.96 2.43 6.86
C PHE A 132 9.36 2.81 6.40
N VAL A 133 9.66 4.11 6.35
CA VAL A 133 11.00 4.62 6.06
C VAL A 133 12.02 4.08 7.08
N MET A 134 11.69 4.13 8.37
CA MET A 134 12.55 3.61 9.43
C MET A 134 12.79 2.10 9.27
N MET A 135 11.74 1.33 8.98
CA MET A 135 11.83 -0.11 8.72
C MET A 135 12.82 -0.40 7.58
N GLY A 136 12.64 0.26 6.44
CA GLY A 136 13.49 0.10 5.27
C GLY A 136 14.95 0.43 5.53
N ILE A 137 15.21 1.61 6.08
CA ILE A 137 16.58 2.07 6.40
C ILE A 137 17.22 1.13 7.43
N THR A 138 16.45 0.57 8.36
CA THR A 138 16.95 -0.40 9.34
C THR A 138 17.41 -1.69 8.66
N LEU A 139 16.61 -2.25 7.74
CA LEU A 139 16.98 -3.45 6.99
C LEU A 139 18.18 -3.20 6.05
N GLU A 140 18.27 -2.01 5.48
CA GLU A 140 19.39 -1.61 4.63
C GLU A 140 20.70 -1.46 5.43
N ARG A 141 20.69 -0.63 6.48
CA ARG A 141 21.86 -0.34 7.31
C ARG A 141 22.36 -1.54 8.12
N SER A 142 21.49 -2.51 8.36
CA SER A 142 21.86 -3.76 9.02
C SER A 142 22.48 -4.80 8.09
N LYS A 143 22.76 -4.48 6.81
CA LYS A 143 23.34 -5.36 5.77
C LYS A 143 22.49 -6.61 5.45
N ILE A 144 21.23 -6.66 5.88
CA ILE A 144 20.29 -7.73 5.51
C ILE A 144 20.11 -7.74 3.98
N ALA A 145 20.03 -6.57 3.36
CA ALA A 145 19.99 -6.40 1.90
C ALA A 145 21.17 -7.08 1.16
N ASN A 146 22.38 -6.95 1.70
CA ASN A 146 23.58 -7.56 1.12
C ASN A 146 23.56 -9.09 1.24
N ASP A 147 23.11 -9.60 2.39
CA ASP A 147 22.99 -11.04 2.60
C ASP A 147 21.90 -11.64 1.70
N LEU A 148 20.76 -10.94 1.54
CA LEU A 148 19.70 -11.31 0.60
C LEU A 148 20.23 -11.39 -0.84
N LEU A 149 20.96 -10.35 -1.27
CA LEU A 149 21.55 -10.30 -2.60
C LEU A 149 22.53 -11.46 -2.85
N THR A 150 23.49 -11.66 -1.96
CA THR A 150 24.50 -12.72 -2.10
C THR A 150 23.89 -14.13 -2.01
N THR A 151 22.80 -14.29 -1.25
CA THR A 151 22.09 -15.57 -1.14
C THR A 151 21.25 -15.84 -2.39
N MET A 152 20.49 -14.86 -2.88
CA MET A 152 19.74 -15.00 -4.14
C MET A 152 20.67 -15.20 -5.34
N ALA A 153 21.80 -14.50 -5.36
CA ALA A 153 22.83 -14.66 -6.36
C ALA A 153 23.40 -16.10 -6.39
N ARG A 154 23.46 -16.81 -5.26
CA ARG A 154 23.83 -18.23 -5.23
C ARG A 154 22.73 -19.15 -5.72
N VAL A 155 21.47 -18.82 -5.42
CA VAL A 155 20.29 -19.61 -5.85
C VAL A 155 20.12 -19.54 -7.37
N PHE A 156 20.14 -18.35 -7.94
CA PHE A 156 19.88 -18.16 -9.37
C PHE A 156 21.16 -18.06 -10.20
N GLY A 157 22.33 -17.78 -9.61
CA GLY A 157 23.62 -17.58 -10.32
C GLY A 157 24.02 -18.66 -11.33
N PRO A 158 23.76 -19.96 -11.09
CA PRO A 158 24.05 -21.01 -12.07
C PRO A 158 23.22 -20.93 -13.35
N LEU A 159 22.10 -20.20 -13.33
CA LEU A 159 21.25 -19.99 -14.51
C LEU A 159 21.78 -18.82 -15.35
N PRO A 160 21.65 -18.87 -16.69
CA PRO A 160 21.90 -17.71 -17.55
C PRO A 160 21.08 -16.50 -17.09
N GLY A 161 21.71 -15.34 -16.92
CA GLY A 161 21.03 -14.13 -16.40
C GLY A 161 20.68 -14.19 -14.90
N GLY A 162 21.11 -15.22 -14.17
CA GLY A 162 20.73 -15.47 -12.78
C GLY A 162 21.00 -14.34 -11.80
N LEU A 163 22.10 -13.60 -11.97
CA LEU A 163 22.38 -12.42 -11.14
C LEU A 163 21.37 -11.30 -11.41
N ALA A 164 20.96 -11.10 -12.66
CA ALA A 164 19.96 -10.07 -12.99
C ALA A 164 18.59 -10.42 -12.38
N VAL A 165 18.16 -11.68 -12.48
CA VAL A 165 16.93 -12.15 -11.83
C VAL A 165 17.02 -11.97 -10.31
N SER A 166 18.18 -12.27 -9.72
CA SER A 166 18.42 -12.05 -8.28
C SER A 166 18.26 -10.59 -7.89
N VAL A 167 18.77 -9.65 -8.71
CA VAL A 167 18.60 -8.21 -8.48
C VAL A 167 17.13 -7.80 -8.56
N VAL A 168 16.34 -8.32 -9.50
CA VAL A 168 14.91 -8.02 -9.57
C VAL A 168 14.17 -8.54 -8.33
N VAL A 169 14.43 -9.80 -7.93
CA VAL A 169 13.77 -10.42 -6.76
C VAL A 169 14.14 -9.69 -5.46
N VAL A 170 15.44 -9.45 -5.23
CA VAL A 170 15.91 -8.72 -4.05
C VAL A 170 15.44 -7.28 -4.08
N GLY A 171 15.42 -6.67 -5.26
CA GLY A 171 14.86 -5.34 -5.49
C GLY A 171 13.38 -5.28 -5.11
N ALA A 172 12.58 -6.28 -5.47
CA ALA A 172 11.16 -6.38 -5.09
C ALA A 172 10.96 -6.51 -3.56
N PHE A 173 11.77 -7.33 -2.89
CA PHE A 173 11.72 -7.45 -1.43
C PHE A 173 12.15 -6.16 -0.71
N LEU A 174 13.24 -5.55 -1.17
CA LEU A 174 13.74 -4.30 -0.59
C LEU A 174 12.78 -3.15 -0.88
N ALA A 175 12.23 -3.08 -2.09
CA ALA A 175 11.21 -2.14 -2.52
C ALA A 175 10.03 -2.11 -1.56
N ALA A 176 9.46 -3.29 -1.25
CA ALA A 176 8.40 -3.44 -0.27
C ALA A 176 8.78 -2.88 1.11
N SER A 177 10.05 -2.99 1.51
CA SER A 177 10.46 -2.54 2.83
C SER A 177 10.88 -1.07 2.92
N THR A 178 11.40 -0.49 1.84
CA THR A 178 12.02 0.85 1.87
C THR A 178 11.11 1.94 1.34
N GLY A 179 10.32 1.68 0.29
CA GLY A 179 9.47 2.69 -0.36
C GLY A 179 10.20 3.91 -0.97
N ILE A 180 11.52 4.05 -0.77
CA ILE A 180 12.36 5.16 -1.27
C ILE A 180 13.19 4.69 -2.46
N VAL A 181 12.69 4.97 -3.66
CA VAL A 181 13.33 4.54 -4.92
C VAL A 181 14.78 4.98 -5.02
N GLY A 182 15.09 6.25 -4.71
CA GLY A 182 16.44 6.77 -4.89
C GLY A 182 17.49 6.07 -4.01
N ALA A 183 17.15 5.82 -2.75
CA ALA A 183 18.01 5.08 -1.83
C ALA A 183 18.22 3.64 -2.29
N THR A 184 17.15 2.95 -2.71
CA THR A 184 17.23 1.58 -3.21
C THR A 184 18.09 1.48 -4.47
N VAL A 185 17.93 2.39 -5.44
CA VAL A 185 18.74 2.41 -6.67
C VAL A 185 20.21 2.68 -6.35
N VAL A 186 20.51 3.64 -5.46
CA VAL A 186 21.86 3.94 -4.99
C VAL A 186 22.50 2.73 -4.33
N THR A 187 21.79 2.09 -3.41
CA THR A 187 22.31 0.95 -2.64
C THR A 187 22.46 -0.29 -3.49
N MET A 188 21.50 -0.61 -4.34
CA MET A 188 21.63 -1.69 -5.32
C MET A 188 22.71 -1.38 -6.35
N GLY A 189 22.90 -0.12 -6.74
CA GLY A 189 24.00 0.32 -7.60
C GLY A 189 25.36 0.08 -6.95
N LEU A 190 25.55 0.48 -5.69
CA LEU A 190 26.81 0.29 -4.96
C LEU A 190 27.14 -1.19 -4.70
N LEU A 191 26.13 -2.02 -4.44
CA LEU A 191 26.32 -3.43 -4.09
C LEU A 191 26.34 -4.36 -5.31
N SER A 192 25.40 -4.18 -6.23
CA SER A 192 25.11 -5.14 -7.30
C SER A 192 25.88 -4.83 -8.57
N LEU A 193 26.03 -3.54 -8.94
CA LEU A 193 26.67 -3.17 -10.21
C LEU A 193 28.14 -3.65 -10.29
N PRO A 194 29.00 -3.43 -9.28
CA PRO A 194 30.38 -3.94 -9.33
C PRO A 194 30.44 -5.47 -9.38
N THR A 195 29.48 -6.14 -8.78
CA THR A 195 29.40 -7.61 -8.75
C THR A 195 28.99 -8.17 -10.11
N MET A 196 27.99 -7.55 -10.76
CA MET A 196 27.56 -7.92 -12.12
C MET A 196 28.66 -7.68 -13.16
N LEU A 197 29.35 -6.53 -13.10
CA LEU A 197 30.44 -6.20 -14.03
C LEU A 197 31.62 -7.17 -13.88
N ARG A 198 32.01 -7.52 -12.64
CA ARG A 198 33.05 -8.54 -12.40
C ARG A 198 32.65 -9.93 -12.88
N ALA A 199 31.36 -10.24 -12.87
CA ALA A 199 30.80 -11.47 -13.42
C ALA A 199 30.66 -11.47 -14.95
N GLY A 200 31.12 -10.41 -15.65
CA GLY A 200 31.08 -10.32 -17.11
C GLY A 200 29.74 -9.87 -17.70
N TYR A 201 28.83 -9.31 -16.89
CA TYR A 201 27.59 -8.74 -17.42
C TYR A 201 27.89 -7.45 -18.19
N SER A 202 27.15 -7.25 -19.28
CA SER A 202 27.22 -6.00 -20.03
C SER A 202 26.73 -4.81 -19.17
N PRO A 203 27.37 -3.63 -19.27
CA PRO A 203 26.94 -2.45 -18.53
C PRO A 203 25.48 -2.08 -18.76
N GLN A 204 24.95 -2.32 -19.97
CA GLN A 204 23.58 -2.00 -20.35
C GLN A 204 22.57 -2.84 -19.55
N ILE A 205 22.69 -4.16 -19.55
CA ILE A 205 21.74 -5.00 -18.81
C ILE A 205 21.87 -4.80 -17.30
N ALA A 206 23.10 -4.65 -16.79
CA ALA A 206 23.34 -4.47 -15.37
C ALA A 206 22.70 -3.18 -14.85
N THR A 207 22.91 -2.07 -15.56
CA THR A 207 22.33 -0.77 -15.16
C THR A 207 20.82 -0.71 -15.36
N GLY A 208 20.30 -1.26 -16.46
CA GLY A 208 18.87 -1.32 -16.72
C GLY A 208 18.10 -2.10 -15.65
N VAL A 209 18.59 -3.29 -15.30
CA VAL A 209 17.97 -4.15 -14.27
C VAL A 209 18.00 -3.47 -12.90
N ILE A 210 19.13 -2.86 -12.51
CA ILE A 210 19.24 -2.18 -11.21
C ILE A 210 18.30 -0.97 -11.14
N ALA A 211 18.25 -0.16 -12.19
CA ALA A 211 17.36 1.01 -12.24
C ALA A 211 15.88 0.58 -12.15
N ALA A 212 15.46 -0.40 -12.96
CA ALA A 212 14.08 -0.89 -12.96
C ALA A 212 13.68 -1.62 -11.67
N ALA A 213 14.59 -2.42 -11.10
CA ALA A 213 14.33 -3.10 -9.82
C ALA A 213 14.18 -2.10 -8.67
N GLY A 214 14.97 -1.02 -8.66
CA GLY A 214 14.86 0.01 -7.62
C GLY A 214 13.57 0.84 -7.70
N THR A 215 12.97 1.00 -8.89
CA THR A 215 11.69 1.70 -9.03
C THR A 215 10.49 0.88 -8.58
N LEU A 216 10.63 -0.45 -8.34
CA LEU A 216 9.53 -1.30 -7.86
C LEU A 216 8.98 -0.85 -6.49
N GLY A 217 9.76 -0.09 -5.71
CA GLY A 217 9.33 0.48 -4.41
C GLY A 217 8.14 1.43 -4.49
N GLN A 218 7.80 1.92 -5.69
CA GLN A 218 6.62 2.78 -5.86
C GLN A 218 5.30 2.00 -5.93
N ILE A 219 5.34 0.71 -6.29
CA ILE A 219 4.12 -0.08 -6.53
C ILE A 219 3.99 -1.27 -5.60
N ILE A 220 5.09 -1.92 -5.19
CA ILE A 220 5.03 -3.10 -4.33
C ILE A 220 4.74 -2.67 -2.88
N PRO A 221 3.62 -3.11 -2.28
CA PRO A 221 3.29 -2.77 -0.90
C PRO A 221 4.26 -3.37 0.14
N PRO A 222 4.48 -2.72 1.30
CA PRO A 222 4.00 -1.38 1.67
C PRO A 222 4.81 -0.27 0.97
N SER A 223 4.13 0.56 0.17
CA SER A 223 4.77 1.62 -0.63
C SER A 223 4.36 3.01 -0.15
N ILE A 224 5.34 3.89 0.04
CA ILE A 224 5.12 5.30 0.40
C ILE A 224 4.24 5.99 -0.64
N VAL A 225 4.45 5.72 -1.92
CA VAL A 225 3.66 6.29 -3.02
C VAL A 225 2.18 5.93 -2.87
N ILE A 226 1.88 4.64 -2.62
CA ILE A 226 0.50 4.18 -2.46
C ILE A 226 -0.13 4.66 -1.16
N VAL A 227 0.64 4.79 -0.06
CA VAL A 227 0.13 5.40 1.18
C VAL A 227 -0.32 6.84 0.93
N LEU A 228 0.53 7.65 0.29
CA LEU A 228 0.24 9.06 0.05
C LEU A 228 -0.86 9.26 -0.98
N LEU A 229 -0.82 8.50 -2.08
CA LEU A 229 -1.91 8.48 -3.05
C LEU A 229 -3.20 8.03 -2.41
N GLY A 230 -3.20 7.01 -1.56
CA GLY A 230 -4.42 6.48 -0.98
C GLY A 230 -5.13 7.43 -0.05
N THR A 231 -4.40 8.19 0.75
CA THR A 231 -4.98 9.26 1.56
C THR A 231 -5.59 10.35 0.69
N LEU A 232 -4.84 10.88 -0.28
CA LEU A 232 -5.33 11.99 -1.10
C LEU A 232 -6.41 11.57 -2.09
N ALA A 233 -6.28 10.40 -2.72
CA ALA A 233 -7.27 9.87 -3.65
C ALA A 233 -8.58 9.54 -2.92
N GLY A 234 -8.52 8.98 -1.70
CA GLY A 234 -9.70 8.73 -0.88
C GLY A 234 -10.45 10.03 -0.55
N ASP A 235 -9.74 11.06 -0.10
CA ASP A 235 -10.32 12.36 0.21
C ASP A 235 -10.93 13.01 -1.05
N LEU A 236 -10.18 13.03 -2.16
CA LEU A 236 -10.63 13.64 -3.42
C LEU A 236 -11.80 12.88 -4.03
N TYR A 237 -11.82 11.55 -3.94
CA TYR A 237 -12.91 10.71 -4.41
C TYR A 237 -14.19 10.97 -3.61
N SER A 238 -14.10 10.94 -2.28
CA SER A 238 -15.26 11.22 -1.40
C SER A 238 -15.87 12.59 -1.72
N VAL A 239 -15.03 13.64 -1.75
CA VAL A 239 -15.48 15.01 -2.02
C VAL A 239 -16.02 15.16 -3.46
N ALA A 240 -15.38 14.54 -4.45
CA ALA A 240 -15.82 14.65 -5.83
C ALA A 240 -17.16 13.93 -6.06
N GLN A 241 -17.36 12.76 -5.46
CA GLN A 241 -18.63 12.02 -5.54
C GLN A 241 -19.74 12.70 -4.75
N GLU A 242 -19.43 13.36 -3.63
CA GLU A 242 -20.40 14.17 -2.89
C GLU A 242 -20.88 15.36 -3.72
N ASN A 243 -19.96 16.08 -4.37
CA ASN A 243 -20.31 17.16 -5.31
C ASN A 243 -21.12 16.64 -6.50
N ARG A 244 -20.80 15.43 -7.02
CA ARG A 244 -21.57 14.79 -8.09
C ARG A 244 -23.00 14.44 -7.64
N ALA A 245 -23.16 13.88 -6.45
CA ALA A 245 -24.46 13.55 -5.88
C ALA A 245 -25.34 14.80 -5.68
N LEU A 246 -24.76 15.85 -5.10
CA LEU A 246 -25.41 17.16 -4.95
C LEU A 246 -25.80 17.75 -6.31
N SER A 247 -24.93 17.57 -7.32
CA SER A 247 -25.28 17.96 -8.66
C SER A 247 -26.53 17.19 -9.11
N VAL A 248 -26.63 15.88 -9.02
CA VAL A 248 -27.83 15.17 -9.53
C VAL A 248 -29.07 15.25 -8.62
N GLY A 249 -29.09 16.15 -7.63
CA GLY A 249 -30.22 16.39 -6.75
C GLY A 249 -30.34 15.39 -5.59
N CYS A 250 -29.32 14.57 -5.37
CA CYS A 250 -29.22 13.67 -4.22
C CYS A 250 -28.61 14.40 -3.01
N SER A 251 -28.93 13.92 -1.80
CA SER A 251 -28.47 14.54 -0.54
C SER A 251 -26.99 14.32 -0.26
N ASP A 252 -26.46 13.16 -0.64
CA ASP A 252 -25.13 12.70 -0.29
C ASP A 252 -24.66 11.59 -1.24
N ALA A 253 -23.35 11.34 -1.28
CA ALA A 253 -22.74 10.34 -2.16
C ALA A 253 -23.20 8.90 -1.87
N LEU A 254 -23.42 8.55 -0.59
CA LEU A 254 -23.88 7.22 -0.20
C LEU A 254 -25.28 6.93 -0.75
N THR A 255 -26.17 7.92 -0.70
CA THR A 255 -27.51 7.82 -1.30
C THR A 255 -27.42 7.62 -2.81
N TYR A 256 -26.55 8.35 -3.51
CA TYR A 256 -26.43 8.25 -4.96
C TYR A 256 -25.75 6.94 -5.44
N LEU A 257 -24.63 6.55 -4.79
CA LEU A 257 -23.83 5.40 -5.19
C LEU A 257 -24.33 4.07 -4.59
N GLY A 258 -25.12 4.10 -3.52
CA GLY A 258 -25.51 2.90 -2.76
C GLY A 258 -24.41 2.35 -1.85
N GLU A 259 -23.16 2.73 -2.07
CA GLU A 259 -22.00 2.36 -1.24
C GLU A 259 -21.24 3.61 -0.74
N PRO A 260 -20.53 3.52 0.41
CA PRO A 260 -19.74 4.63 0.90
C PRO A 260 -18.65 5.02 -0.11
N ALA A 261 -18.57 6.30 -0.46
CA ALA A 261 -17.57 6.85 -1.38
C ALA A 261 -16.17 6.95 -0.73
N VAL A 262 -15.65 5.84 -0.21
CA VAL A 262 -14.40 5.80 0.56
C VAL A 262 -13.41 4.84 -0.09
N VAL A 263 -12.16 5.27 -0.19
CA VAL A 263 -11.06 4.42 -0.64
C VAL A 263 -10.00 4.43 0.44
N SER A 264 -9.79 3.28 1.06
CA SER A 264 -8.78 3.13 2.10
C SER A 264 -7.40 2.83 1.51
N VAL A 265 -6.35 3.19 2.25
CA VAL A 265 -4.96 2.81 1.92
C VAL A 265 -4.81 1.28 1.86
N GLY A 266 -5.49 0.54 2.74
CA GLY A 266 -5.45 -0.93 2.76
C GLY A 266 -6.03 -1.55 1.48
N THR A 267 -7.16 -1.03 1.00
CA THR A 267 -7.77 -1.43 -0.27
C THR A 267 -6.82 -1.16 -1.45
N LEU A 268 -6.10 -0.03 -1.43
CA LEU A 268 -5.11 0.27 -2.46
C LEU A 268 -3.85 -0.60 -2.37
N PHE A 269 -3.45 -1.04 -1.17
CA PHE A 269 -2.40 -2.06 -1.02
C PHE A 269 -2.84 -3.40 -1.64
N GLN A 270 -4.08 -3.83 -1.40
CA GLN A 270 -4.65 -5.01 -2.05
C GLN A 270 -4.62 -4.84 -3.58
N ALA A 271 -5.05 -3.68 -4.08
CA ALA A 271 -5.11 -3.36 -5.50
C ALA A 271 -3.72 -3.30 -6.19
N ALA A 272 -2.70 -2.82 -5.48
CA ALA A 272 -1.34 -2.68 -5.99
C ALA A 272 -0.54 -4.01 -6.02
N LEU A 273 -0.94 -5.00 -5.22
CA LEU A 273 -0.18 -6.23 -5.01
C LEU A 273 0.05 -7.01 -6.32
N LEU A 274 -1.02 -7.30 -7.06
CA LEU A 274 -0.94 -8.08 -8.29
C LEU A 274 -0.21 -7.32 -9.43
N PRO A 275 -0.52 -6.03 -9.70
CA PRO A 275 0.27 -5.20 -10.63
C PRO A 275 1.76 -5.14 -10.29
N GLY A 276 2.12 -4.98 -9.01
CA GLY A 276 3.52 -4.93 -8.57
C GLY A 276 4.26 -6.25 -8.81
N ILE A 277 3.63 -7.37 -8.48
CA ILE A 277 4.19 -8.72 -8.76
C ILE A 277 4.29 -8.95 -10.28
N LEU A 278 3.27 -8.57 -11.04
CA LEU A 278 3.27 -8.67 -12.50
C LEU A 278 4.46 -7.93 -13.12
N LEU A 279 4.71 -6.68 -12.74
CA LEU A 279 5.84 -5.91 -13.25
C LEU A 279 7.19 -6.53 -12.88
N ALA A 280 7.34 -6.98 -11.62
CA ALA A 280 8.56 -7.67 -11.19
C ALA A 280 8.81 -8.97 -11.99
N LEU A 281 7.75 -9.74 -12.26
CA LEU A 281 7.83 -10.95 -13.09
C LEU A 281 8.21 -10.61 -14.54
N LEU A 282 7.60 -9.58 -15.13
CA LEU A 282 7.94 -9.15 -16.49
C LEU A 282 9.41 -8.71 -16.60
N TYR A 283 9.95 -8.00 -15.60
CA TYR A 283 11.37 -7.65 -15.56
C TYR A 283 12.29 -8.87 -15.44
N ALA A 284 11.94 -9.83 -14.58
CA ALA A 284 12.71 -11.06 -14.41
C ALA A 284 12.68 -11.92 -15.69
N LEU A 285 11.51 -12.06 -16.31
CA LEU A 285 11.33 -12.79 -17.57
C LEU A 285 12.13 -12.15 -18.71
N TYR A 286 12.11 -10.83 -18.82
CA TYR A 286 12.92 -10.12 -19.80
C TYR A 286 14.42 -10.32 -19.56
N ALA A 287 14.89 -10.16 -18.31
CA ALA A 287 16.30 -10.35 -17.97
C ALA A 287 16.78 -11.78 -18.29
N PHE A 288 15.96 -12.78 -17.97
CA PHE A 288 16.22 -14.19 -18.27
C PHE A 288 16.19 -14.47 -19.79
N GLY A 289 15.15 -14.01 -20.49
CA GLY A 289 15.03 -14.17 -21.96
C GLY A 289 16.17 -13.49 -22.71
N TYR A 290 16.57 -12.29 -22.29
CA TYR A 290 17.72 -11.58 -22.85
C TYR A 290 19.01 -12.38 -22.67
N ALA A 291 19.20 -13.01 -21.51
CA ALA A 291 20.38 -13.83 -21.23
C ALA A 291 20.41 -15.13 -22.04
N LEU A 292 19.25 -15.77 -22.28
CA LEU A 292 19.14 -16.93 -23.16
C LEU A 292 19.50 -16.58 -24.61
N MET A 293 19.06 -15.42 -25.09
CA MET A 293 19.37 -14.95 -26.44
C MET A 293 20.79 -14.39 -26.58
N ASN A 294 21.36 -13.83 -25.51
CA ASN A 294 22.70 -13.24 -25.49
C ASN A 294 23.57 -13.76 -24.33
N PRO A 295 24.01 -15.03 -24.35
CA PRO A 295 24.76 -15.63 -23.24
C PRO A 295 26.07 -14.91 -22.91
N SER A 296 26.70 -14.27 -23.89
CA SER A 296 27.95 -13.50 -23.73
C SER A 296 27.76 -12.18 -22.96
N LYS A 297 26.54 -11.63 -22.92
CA LYS A 297 26.24 -10.34 -22.28
C LYS A 297 25.66 -10.49 -20.87
N ALA A 298 25.24 -11.69 -20.50
CA ALA A 298 24.69 -12.03 -19.18
C ALA A 298 25.00 -13.50 -18.85
N PRO A 299 26.29 -13.84 -18.64
CA PRO A 299 26.71 -15.23 -18.44
C PRO A 299 26.20 -15.80 -17.11
N ALA A 300 26.12 -17.13 -17.05
CA ALA A 300 25.93 -17.85 -15.80
C ALA A 300 27.18 -17.73 -14.93
N VAL A 301 27.00 -17.51 -13.63
CA VAL A 301 28.10 -17.31 -12.69
C VAL A 301 28.32 -18.60 -11.92
N GLN A 302 29.48 -19.24 -12.17
CA GLN A 302 29.95 -20.34 -11.35
C GLN A 302 30.46 -19.77 -10.03
N MET A 303 29.59 -19.76 -9.01
CA MET A 303 30.02 -19.45 -7.66
C MET A 303 30.82 -20.62 -7.09
N ALA A 304 31.91 -20.32 -6.36
CA ALA A 304 32.73 -21.33 -5.72
C ALA A 304 31.83 -22.32 -4.94
N PRO A 305 32.07 -23.64 -5.04
CA PRO A 305 31.23 -24.63 -4.37
C PRO A 305 31.30 -24.40 -2.86
N GLY A 306 30.24 -23.78 -2.33
CA GLY A 306 30.01 -23.69 -0.89
C GLY A 306 29.74 -25.07 -0.34
N ASN A 307 30.45 -25.42 0.73
CA ASN A 307 30.48 -26.72 1.39
C ASN A 307 29.10 -27.41 1.50
N THR A 308 28.98 -28.59 0.87
CA THR A 308 28.16 -29.74 1.29
C THR A 308 26.80 -29.44 1.96
N GLY A 309 25.80 -29.05 1.18
CA GLY A 309 24.40 -29.31 1.53
C GLY A 309 24.00 -30.73 1.10
N ASP A 310 23.05 -31.35 1.80
CA ASP A 310 22.46 -32.62 1.36
C ASP A 310 21.86 -32.46 -0.05
N VAL A 311 22.11 -33.44 -0.93
CA VAL A 311 21.56 -33.43 -2.29
C VAL A 311 20.06 -33.71 -2.21
N ILE A 312 19.23 -32.68 -2.42
CA ILE A 312 17.77 -32.83 -2.48
C ILE A 312 17.40 -33.31 -3.89
N THR A 313 16.72 -34.44 -3.98
CA THR A 313 16.21 -34.95 -5.28
C THR A 313 15.04 -34.10 -5.78
N ARG A 314 14.81 -34.04 -7.10
CA ARG A 314 13.66 -33.30 -7.68
C ARG A 314 12.32 -33.78 -7.11
N SER A 315 12.18 -35.08 -6.88
CA SER A 315 11.00 -35.67 -6.25
C SER A 315 10.83 -35.21 -4.81
N GLU A 316 11.89 -35.20 -3.99
CA GLU A 316 11.81 -34.71 -2.61
C GLU A 316 11.49 -33.21 -2.56
N SER A 317 12.09 -32.43 -3.46
CA SER A 317 11.79 -31.01 -3.56
C SER A 317 10.31 -30.76 -3.90
N PHE A 318 9.78 -31.48 -4.89
CA PHE A 318 8.37 -31.34 -5.27
C PHE A 318 7.44 -31.79 -4.14
N THR A 319 7.71 -32.94 -3.52
CA THR A 319 6.87 -33.49 -2.45
C THR A 319 6.82 -32.57 -1.24
N TRP A 320 7.97 -32.10 -0.74
CA TRP A 320 8.01 -31.40 0.56
C TRP A 320 7.80 -29.89 0.47
N PHE A 321 8.17 -29.23 -0.64
CA PHE A 321 7.98 -27.78 -0.79
C PHE A 321 6.69 -27.40 -1.53
N LEU A 322 6.06 -28.32 -2.27
CA LEU A 322 4.82 -28.03 -3.01
C LEU A 322 3.71 -29.03 -2.69
N GLY A 323 3.95 -30.34 -2.88
CA GLY A 323 2.92 -31.38 -2.74
C GLY A 323 2.27 -31.42 -1.37
N VAL A 324 3.07 -31.54 -0.30
CA VAL A 324 2.59 -31.59 1.09
C VAL A 324 1.95 -30.26 1.53
N PRO A 325 2.56 -29.08 1.29
CA PRO A 325 1.91 -27.81 1.58
C PRO A 325 0.55 -27.62 0.89
N VAL A 326 0.46 -27.91 -0.41
CA VAL A 326 -0.79 -27.82 -1.16
C VAL A 326 -1.81 -28.83 -0.63
N ALA A 327 -1.39 -30.06 -0.33
CA ALA A 327 -2.29 -31.08 0.23
C ALA A 327 -2.83 -30.69 1.62
N LEU A 328 -2.00 -30.08 2.48
CA LEU A 328 -2.44 -29.60 3.80
C LEU A 328 -3.48 -28.48 3.68
N ILE A 329 -3.20 -27.47 2.83
CA ILE A 329 -4.09 -26.32 2.64
C ILE A 329 -5.37 -26.77 1.94
N ALA A 330 -5.28 -27.48 0.81
CA ALA A 330 -6.43 -27.99 0.08
C ALA A 330 -7.25 -28.97 0.92
N GLY A 331 -6.60 -29.78 1.77
CA GLY A 331 -7.27 -30.68 2.71
C GLY A 331 -8.13 -29.91 3.72
N VAL A 332 -7.60 -28.85 4.33
CA VAL A 332 -8.37 -28.02 5.26
C VAL A 332 -9.46 -27.21 4.56
N MET A 333 -9.18 -26.68 3.36
CA MET A 333 -10.22 -26.01 2.56
C MET A 333 -11.35 -26.97 2.17
N LEU A 334 -11.02 -28.22 1.80
CA LEU A 334 -12.02 -29.25 1.51
C LEU A 334 -12.81 -29.60 2.77
N LEU A 335 -12.15 -29.84 3.91
CA LEU A 335 -12.82 -30.09 5.18
C LEU A 335 -13.70 -28.91 5.61
N SER A 336 -13.30 -27.69 5.30
CA SER A 336 -14.11 -26.50 5.54
C SER A 336 -15.33 -26.44 4.63
N SER A 337 -15.18 -26.74 3.33
CA SER A 337 -16.30 -26.82 2.40
C SER A 337 -17.30 -27.94 2.71
N LEU A 338 -16.85 -28.99 3.42
CA LEU A 338 -17.67 -30.10 3.88
C LEU A 338 -18.29 -29.87 5.28
N GLY A 339 -18.09 -28.69 5.88
CA GLY A 339 -18.60 -28.36 7.22
C GLY A 339 -17.87 -29.06 8.38
N VAL A 340 -16.76 -29.74 8.12
CA VAL A 340 -15.95 -30.41 9.16
C VAL A 340 -15.05 -29.42 9.89
N VAL A 341 -14.55 -28.39 9.20
CA VAL A 341 -13.78 -27.27 9.77
C VAL A 341 -14.59 -25.99 9.67
N GLY A 342 -14.85 -25.34 10.80
CA GLY A 342 -15.70 -24.15 10.82
C GLY A 342 -15.62 -23.38 12.12
N SER A 343 -16.50 -22.41 12.28
CA SER A 343 -16.59 -21.66 13.54
C SER A 343 -17.14 -22.55 14.64
N GLN A 344 -16.50 -22.49 15.81
CA GLN A 344 -17.05 -22.99 17.09
C GLN A 344 -17.37 -21.84 18.04
N ASN A 345 -17.43 -20.61 17.52
CA ASN A 345 -17.66 -19.42 18.32
C ASN A 345 -19.14 -19.33 18.74
N LEU A 346 -19.39 -19.49 20.04
CA LEU A 346 -20.71 -19.34 20.65
C LEU A 346 -21.03 -17.91 21.09
N ILE A 347 -20.15 -16.93 20.85
CA ILE A 347 -20.42 -15.53 21.19
C ILE A 347 -21.64 -15.06 20.38
N VAL A 348 -22.66 -14.61 21.10
CA VAL A 348 -23.87 -13.96 20.57
C VAL A 348 -23.81 -12.51 21.01
N ASP A 349 -23.97 -11.59 20.07
CA ASP A 349 -24.00 -10.17 20.37
C ASP A 349 -25.18 -9.85 21.29
N SER A 350 -25.03 -8.82 22.14
CA SER A 350 -26.06 -8.47 23.12
C SER A 350 -27.28 -7.76 22.51
N PHE A 351 -27.23 -7.48 21.21
CA PHE A 351 -28.25 -6.79 20.45
C PHE A 351 -28.55 -7.60 19.18
N THR A 352 -29.78 -7.53 18.69
CA THR A 352 -30.12 -8.05 17.36
C THR A 352 -29.31 -7.34 16.28
N ASP A 353 -28.93 -8.07 15.23
CA ASP A 353 -28.35 -7.46 14.03
C ASP A 353 -29.30 -6.36 13.54
N GLN A 354 -28.74 -5.21 13.14
CA GLN A 354 -29.55 -4.20 12.45
C GLN A 354 -30.19 -4.86 11.24
N GLY A 355 -31.51 -4.71 11.08
CA GLY A 355 -32.22 -5.19 9.91
C GLY A 355 -31.51 -4.74 8.64
N GLN A 356 -31.39 -5.63 7.65
CA GLN A 356 -30.72 -5.33 6.39
C GLN A 356 -31.37 -4.08 5.79
N ASN A 357 -30.56 -3.05 5.53
CA ASN A 357 -31.00 -1.91 4.75
C ASN A 357 -31.33 -2.37 3.33
N ALA A 358 -32.30 -1.73 2.70
CA ALA A 358 -32.49 -1.89 1.26
C ALA A 358 -31.18 -1.56 0.54
N SER A 359 -30.91 -2.30 -0.54
CA SER A 359 -29.73 -2.14 -1.40
C SER A 359 -29.52 -0.71 -1.89
N LEU A 360 -30.61 0.05 -2.08
CA LEU A 360 -30.60 1.48 -2.38
C LEU A 360 -31.60 2.22 -1.50
N ARG A 361 -31.30 3.49 -1.20
CA ARG A 361 -32.24 4.39 -0.52
C ARG A 361 -33.32 4.83 -1.49
N THR A 362 -34.57 4.43 -1.24
CA THR A 362 -35.71 4.70 -2.12
C THR A 362 -36.49 5.96 -1.75
N ASN A 363 -36.34 6.48 -0.52
CA ASN A 363 -36.95 7.74 -0.07
C ASN A 363 -36.09 8.95 -0.48
N VAL A 364 -36.11 9.29 -1.76
CA VAL A 364 -35.35 10.40 -2.34
C VAL A 364 -36.25 11.29 -3.20
N GLY A 365 -35.81 12.53 -3.45
CA GLY A 365 -36.54 13.44 -4.35
C GLY A 365 -36.60 12.92 -5.80
N PRO A 366 -37.56 13.39 -6.61
CA PRO A 366 -37.79 12.88 -7.96
C PRO A 366 -36.59 13.05 -8.91
N GLU A 367 -35.79 14.11 -8.74
CA GLU A 367 -34.56 14.31 -9.52
C GLU A 367 -33.50 13.25 -9.16
N CYS A 368 -33.27 13.02 -7.86
CA CYS A 368 -32.33 11.99 -7.40
C CYS A 368 -32.78 10.58 -7.81
N GLN A 369 -34.08 10.29 -7.73
CA GLN A 369 -34.64 9.02 -8.20
C GLN A 369 -34.29 8.78 -9.68
N ALA A 370 -34.53 9.76 -10.56
CA ALA A 370 -34.21 9.62 -11.97
C ALA A 370 -32.71 9.36 -12.19
N ALA A 371 -31.85 10.07 -11.47
CA ALA A 371 -30.41 9.90 -11.54
C ALA A 371 -29.92 8.55 -11.00
N MET A 372 -30.54 8.03 -9.94
CA MET A 372 -30.23 6.71 -9.39
C MET A 372 -30.67 5.59 -10.33
N ILE A 373 -31.84 5.72 -10.96
CA ILE A 373 -32.30 4.78 -12.00
C ILE A 373 -31.37 4.80 -13.21
N GLU A 374 -30.88 5.97 -13.61
CA GLU A 374 -29.90 6.09 -14.70
C GLU A 374 -28.57 5.40 -14.36
N LEU A 375 -28.11 5.50 -13.10
CA LEU A 375 -26.84 4.93 -12.66
C LEU A 375 -26.91 3.41 -12.45
N HIS A 376 -27.91 2.93 -11.71
CA HIS A 376 -28.01 1.53 -11.27
C HIS A 376 -28.91 0.67 -12.15
N GLY A 377 -29.72 1.29 -13.01
CA GLY A 377 -30.73 0.63 -13.82
C GLY A 377 -32.07 0.47 -13.10
N GLN A 378 -33.13 0.35 -13.89
CA GLN A 378 -34.50 0.21 -13.38
C GLN A 378 -34.69 -1.06 -12.54
N GLU A 379 -34.04 -2.16 -12.92
CA GLU A 379 -34.16 -3.45 -12.22
C GLU A 379 -33.64 -3.37 -10.78
N ALA A 380 -32.48 -2.75 -10.55
CA ALA A 380 -31.92 -2.56 -9.22
C ALA A 380 -32.81 -1.64 -8.36
N TRP A 381 -33.40 -0.61 -8.96
CA TRP A 381 -34.34 0.28 -8.28
C TRP A 381 -35.62 -0.44 -7.85
N ASP A 382 -36.19 -1.27 -8.73
CA ASP A 382 -37.40 -2.04 -8.44
C ASP A 382 -37.15 -3.09 -7.34
N ILE A 383 -35.96 -3.71 -7.35
CA ILE A 383 -35.51 -4.60 -6.26
C ILE A 383 -35.43 -3.84 -4.94
N ALA A 384 -34.77 -2.68 -4.90
CA ALA A 384 -34.66 -1.86 -3.70
C ALA A 384 -36.03 -1.40 -3.18
N LEU A 385 -37.00 -1.12 -4.07
CA LEU A 385 -38.38 -0.82 -3.69
C LEU A 385 -39.08 -2.04 -3.07
N ALA A 386 -38.89 -3.23 -3.62
CA ALA A 386 -39.44 -4.46 -3.06
C ALA A 386 -38.81 -4.78 -1.69
N GLU A 387 -37.51 -4.58 -1.54
CA GLU A 387 -36.79 -4.70 -0.27
C GLU A 387 -37.31 -3.69 0.75
N THR A 388 -37.44 -2.42 0.36
CA THR A 388 -37.99 -1.38 1.24
C THR A 388 -39.42 -1.72 1.67
N ALA A 389 -40.27 -2.17 0.74
CA ALA A 389 -41.65 -2.55 1.07
C ALA A 389 -41.72 -3.79 1.97
N ALA A 390 -40.79 -4.74 1.80
CA ALA A 390 -40.67 -5.90 2.69
C ALA A 390 -40.19 -5.49 4.10
N ILE A 391 -39.22 -4.59 4.19
CA ILE A 391 -38.72 -4.02 5.45
C ILE A 391 -39.84 -3.23 6.15
N ASP A 392 -40.57 -2.38 5.43
CA ASP A 392 -41.68 -1.61 5.98
C ASP A 392 -42.85 -2.52 6.41
N ALA A 393 -43.16 -3.56 5.64
CA ALA A 393 -44.16 -4.57 6.01
C ALA A 393 -43.76 -5.40 7.24
N ALA A 394 -42.45 -5.54 7.49
CA ALA A 394 -41.90 -6.16 8.68
C ALA A 394 -41.85 -5.20 9.90
N GLY A 395 -42.23 -3.93 9.75
CA GLY A 395 -42.23 -2.94 10.84
C GLY A 395 -41.11 -1.88 10.76
N GLY A 396 -40.41 -1.79 9.62
CA GLY A 396 -39.27 -0.91 9.40
C GLY A 396 -37.93 -1.56 9.76
N ILE A 397 -36.83 -0.80 9.70
CA ILE A 397 -35.54 -1.27 10.24
C ILE A 397 -35.73 -1.41 11.75
N GLU A 398 -35.91 -2.64 12.24
CA GLU A 398 -35.99 -2.91 13.67
C GLU A 398 -34.73 -2.32 14.33
N GLN A 399 -34.94 -1.39 15.27
CA GLN A 399 -33.86 -0.89 16.10
C GLN A 399 -33.22 -2.08 16.79
N SER A 400 -31.89 -2.16 16.81
CA SER A 400 -31.17 -3.22 17.50
C SER A 400 -31.68 -3.33 18.94
N VAL A 401 -32.52 -4.33 19.21
CA VAL A 401 -33.12 -4.52 20.52
C VAL A 401 -32.14 -5.37 21.31
N ARG A 402 -31.95 -5.02 22.59
CA ARG A 402 -31.15 -5.85 23.48
C ARG A 402 -31.84 -7.20 23.61
N LEU A 403 -31.15 -8.27 23.21
CA LEU A 403 -31.68 -9.62 23.30
C LEU A 403 -31.98 -9.98 24.76
N SER A 404 -33.13 -10.60 24.98
CA SER A 404 -33.47 -11.15 26.28
C SER A 404 -32.53 -12.32 26.63
N PRO A 405 -32.32 -12.63 27.93
CA PRO A 405 -31.50 -13.79 28.31
C PRO A 405 -31.99 -15.12 27.72
N GLU A 406 -33.30 -15.23 27.44
CA GLU A 406 -33.93 -16.40 26.83
C GLU A 406 -33.62 -16.51 25.33
N GLU A 407 -33.58 -15.40 24.59
CA GLU A 407 -33.21 -15.39 23.17
C GLU A 407 -31.70 -15.63 22.98
N ILE A 408 -30.86 -15.08 23.86
CA ILE A 408 -29.41 -15.33 23.83
C ILE A 408 -29.14 -16.82 24.02
N THR A 409 -29.85 -17.48 24.96
CA THR A 409 -29.67 -18.92 25.19
C THR A 409 -30.18 -19.77 24.04
N ALA A 410 -31.27 -19.36 23.37
CA ALA A 410 -31.74 -20.02 22.15
C ALA A 410 -30.75 -19.90 20.98
N LEU A 411 -30.20 -18.70 20.74
CA LEU A 411 -29.19 -18.45 19.70
C LEU A 411 -27.87 -19.17 19.98
N ILE A 412 -27.47 -19.29 21.25
CA ILE A 412 -26.32 -20.11 21.64
C ILE A 412 -26.57 -21.58 21.32
N ALA A 413 -27.76 -22.11 21.62
CA ALA A 413 -28.11 -23.50 21.34
C ALA A 413 -28.16 -23.80 19.83
N GLU A 414 -28.63 -22.84 19.01
CA GLU A 414 -28.59 -22.93 17.55
C GLU A 414 -27.15 -22.93 17.02
N LYS A 415 -26.31 -21.99 17.48
CA LYS A 415 -24.88 -21.96 17.14
C LYS A 415 -24.13 -23.21 17.60
N GLU A 416 -24.52 -23.82 18.71
CA GLU A 416 -23.94 -25.07 19.20
C GLU A 416 -24.34 -26.28 18.33
N ALA A 417 -25.56 -26.29 17.79
CA ALA A 417 -26.03 -27.33 16.88
C ALA A 417 -25.36 -27.25 15.49
N ASP A 418 -25.07 -26.04 15.02
CA ASP A 418 -24.43 -25.78 13.71
C ASP A 418 -22.89 -25.73 13.79
N ALA A 419 -22.32 -25.87 14.99
CA ALA A 419 -20.88 -25.77 15.18
C ALA A 419 -20.14 -26.93 14.49
N ALA A 420 -19.04 -26.60 13.82
CA ALA A 420 -18.22 -27.58 13.14
C ALA A 420 -17.47 -28.48 14.15
N PRO A 421 -17.20 -29.76 13.80
CA PRO A 421 -16.39 -30.66 14.62
C PRO A 421 -14.97 -30.19 14.90
N ILE A 422 -14.37 -29.39 14.01
CA ILE A 422 -13.03 -28.83 14.17
C ILE A 422 -13.11 -27.31 14.14
N GLY A 423 -12.53 -26.66 15.15
CA GLY A 423 -12.47 -25.21 15.24
C GLY A 423 -11.54 -24.60 14.18
N SER A 424 -11.99 -23.54 13.51
CA SER A 424 -11.21 -22.82 12.49
C SER A 424 -9.85 -22.33 13.00
N GLY A 425 -9.79 -21.86 14.24
CA GLY A 425 -8.54 -21.46 14.90
C GLY A 425 -7.57 -22.62 15.11
N VAL A 426 -8.07 -23.77 15.60
CA VAL A 426 -7.27 -24.98 15.85
C VAL A 426 -6.75 -25.56 14.54
N ALA A 427 -7.62 -25.68 13.53
CA ALA A 427 -7.25 -26.12 12.18
C ALA A 427 -6.15 -25.23 11.58
N THR A 428 -6.29 -23.91 11.69
CA THR A 428 -5.31 -22.95 11.18
C THR A 428 -3.95 -23.11 11.86
N ILE A 429 -3.91 -23.21 13.19
CA ILE A 429 -2.65 -23.42 13.95
C ILE A 429 -1.98 -24.72 13.52
N PHE A 430 -2.73 -25.81 13.41
CA PHE A 430 -2.16 -27.11 13.04
C PHE A 430 -1.71 -27.18 11.58
N VAL A 431 -2.37 -26.48 10.66
CA VAL A 431 -1.87 -26.30 9.28
C VAL A 431 -0.53 -25.58 9.29
N ILE A 432 -0.41 -24.47 10.03
CA ILE A 432 0.85 -23.71 10.12
C ILE A 432 1.97 -24.60 10.69
N LEU A 433 1.71 -25.33 11.78
CA LEU A 433 2.68 -26.27 12.35
C LEU A 433 3.02 -27.40 11.37
N GLY A 434 2.04 -27.93 10.64
CA GLY A 434 2.24 -28.95 9.62
C GLY A 434 3.13 -28.47 8.47
N LEU A 435 2.92 -27.24 8.00
CA LEU A 435 3.75 -26.59 7.00
C LEU A 435 5.20 -26.44 7.48
N VAL A 436 5.40 -26.03 8.74
CA VAL A 436 6.74 -25.95 9.36
C VAL A 436 7.44 -27.31 9.36
N LEU A 437 6.74 -28.38 9.73
CA LEU A 437 7.30 -29.75 9.73
C LEU A 437 7.63 -30.24 8.31
N ALA A 438 6.76 -29.96 7.34
CA ALA A 438 6.95 -30.33 5.94
C ALA A 438 8.18 -29.63 5.34
N VAL A 439 8.29 -28.31 5.53
CA VAL A 439 9.46 -27.54 5.07
C VAL A 439 10.73 -27.99 5.78
N ALA A 440 10.68 -28.23 7.10
CA ALA A 440 11.83 -28.74 7.85
C ALA A 440 12.31 -30.12 7.37
N ARG A 441 11.38 -30.98 6.92
CA ARG A 441 11.68 -32.27 6.31
C ARG A 441 12.34 -32.09 4.93
N GLY A 442 11.79 -31.20 4.10
CA GLY A 442 12.32 -30.88 2.77
C GLY A 442 13.71 -30.25 2.77
N VAL A 443 14.02 -29.43 3.78
CA VAL A 443 15.33 -28.77 3.92
C VAL A 443 16.46 -29.74 4.25
N LYS A 444 16.17 -30.79 5.02
CA LYS A 444 17.16 -31.80 5.38
C LYS A 444 16.57 -33.23 5.33
N PRO A 445 16.38 -33.80 4.12
CA PRO A 445 15.79 -35.12 3.95
C PRO A 445 16.65 -36.27 4.52
N SER A 446 17.96 -36.07 4.67
CA SER A 446 18.87 -37.07 5.25
C SER A 446 18.84 -37.13 6.78
N ALA A 447 18.33 -36.10 7.46
CA ALA A 447 18.26 -36.07 8.91
C ALA A 447 17.13 -36.97 9.45
N THR A 448 17.33 -37.50 10.66
CA THR A 448 16.39 -38.40 11.33
C THR A 448 14.96 -37.83 11.33
N ALA A 449 13.98 -38.61 10.88
CA ALA A 449 12.59 -38.12 10.81
C ALA A 449 11.88 -38.09 12.18
N ALA A 450 12.41 -38.83 13.17
CA ALA A 450 11.73 -39.06 14.46
C ALA A 450 11.22 -37.79 15.16
N PRO A 451 12.00 -36.70 15.31
CA PRO A 451 11.48 -35.49 15.96
C PRO A 451 10.34 -34.82 15.18
N LEU A 452 10.38 -34.86 13.84
CA LEU A 452 9.34 -34.28 12.99
C LEU A 452 8.07 -35.15 12.98
N LEU A 453 8.23 -36.47 13.05
CA LEU A 453 7.11 -37.42 13.16
C LEU A 453 6.40 -37.30 14.51
N ILE A 454 7.14 -37.06 15.60
CA ILE A 454 6.55 -36.73 16.91
C ILE A 454 5.71 -35.46 16.81
N GLY A 455 6.20 -34.45 16.08
CA GLY A 455 5.43 -33.24 15.80
C GLY A 455 4.16 -33.49 14.99
N ALA A 456 4.26 -34.29 13.93
CA ALA A 456 3.12 -34.65 13.09
C ALA A 456 2.09 -35.48 13.86
N LEU A 457 2.55 -36.38 14.74
CA LEU A 457 1.68 -37.12 15.66
C LEU A 457 0.97 -36.16 16.62
N GLY A 458 1.65 -35.13 17.12
CA GLY A 458 1.04 -34.07 17.94
C GLY A 458 -0.09 -33.34 17.21
N ILE A 459 0.08 -33.03 15.92
CA ILE A 459 -0.96 -32.42 15.09
C ILE A 459 -2.17 -33.36 14.94
N VAL A 460 -1.93 -34.62 14.58
CA VAL A 460 -3.01 -35.61 14.40
C VAL A 460 -3.76 -35.83 15.72
N LEU A 461 -3.05 -35.98 16.83
CA LEU A 461 -3.65 -36.10 18.16
C LEU A 461 -4.44 -34.84 18.52
N GLY A 462 -3.96 -33.66 18.14
CA GLY A 462 -4.64 -32.40 18.41
C GLY A 462 -5.98 -32.31 17.68
N LEU A 463 -6.02 -32.68 16.40
CA LEU A 463 -7.26 -32.75 15.62
C LEU A 463 -8.22 -33.82 16.18
N LEU A 464 -7.71 -34.96 16.63
CA LEU A 464 -8.54 -35.99 17.26
C LEU A 464 -9.11 -35.55 18.62
N VAL A 465 -8.32 -34.82 19.41
CA VAL A 465 -8.78 -34.22 20.68
C VAL A 465 -9.85 -33.16 20.40
N ASP A 466 -9.69 -32.35 19.37
CA ASP A 466 -10.69 -31.37 18.95
C ASP A 466 -12.03 -32.04 18.61
N ILE A 467 -11.99 -33.09 17.78
CA ILE A 467 -13.19 -33.84 17.38
C ILE A 467 -13.86 -34.57 18.56
N ALA A 468 -13.07 -35.15 19.46
CA ALA A 468 -13.59 -36.10 20.45
C ALA A 468 -13.86 -35.49 21.83
N LEU A 469 -13.14 -34.45 22.22
CA LEU A 469 -13.13 -33.92 23.59
C LEU A 469 -13.50 -32.44 23.68
N ILE A 470 -13.40 -31.68 22.58
CA ILE A 470 -13.69 -30.24 22.58
C ILE A 470 -15.08 -30.04 21.99
N ALA A 471 -16.06 -29.83 22.87
CA ALA A 471 -17.37 -29.31 22.47
C ALA A 471 -17.31 -27.78 22.31
N PRO A 472 -18.20 -27.16 21.49
CA PRO A 472 -18.29 -25.70 21.36
C PRO A 472 -18.49 -24.97 22.70
N SER A 473 -19.15 -25.63 23.66
CA SER A 473 -19.38 -25.14 25.04
C SER A 473 -18.18 -25.31 25.98
N THR A 474 -17.06 -25.87 25.52
CA THR A 474 -15.83 -26.06 26.33
C THR A 474 -15.16 -24.72 26.60
N SER A 475 -14.81 -24.42 27.86
CA SER A 475 -14.12 -23.16 28.19
C SER A 475 -12.76 -23.09 27.51
N ALA A 476 -12.30 -21.87 27.20
CA ALA A 476 -11.01 -21.65 26.55
C ALA A 476 -9.84 -22.24 27.37
N GLY A 477 -9.90 -22.16 28.70
CA GLY A 477 -8.93 -22.79 29.60
C GLY A 477 -8.95 -24.31 29.54
N ALA A 478 -10.13 -24.94 29.52
CA ALA A 478 -10.26 -26.38 29.37
C ALA A 478 -9.73 -26.85 28.00
N THR A 479 -10.05 -26.13 26.93
CA THR A 479 -9.54 -26.39 25.57
C THR A 479 -8.01 -26.33 25.53
N VAL A 480 -7.40 -25.30 26.12
CA VAL A 480 -5.93 -25.19 26.20
C VAL A 480 -5.32 -26.36 26.98
N LEU A 481 -5.93 -26.78 28.08
CA LEU A 481 -5.45 -27.92 28.86
C LEU A 481 -5.55 -29.24 28.09
N MET A 482 -6.67 -29.48 27.41
CA MET A 482 -6.87 -30.67 26.59
C MET A 482 -5.90 -30.72 25.40
N LEU A 483 -5.61 -29.57 24.78
CA LEU A 483 -4.65 -29.46 23.69
C LEU A 483 -3.19 -29.35 24.15
N ALA A 484 -2.91 -29.20 25.45
CA ALA A 484 -1.55 -28.95 25.93
C ALA A 484 -0.56 -30.05 25.53
N ILE A 485 -0.94 -31.32 25.65
CA ILE A 485 -0.08 -32.46 25.27
C ILE A 485 0.10 -32.53 23.74
N PRO A 486 -0.96 -32.57 22.92
CA PRO A 486 -0.82 -32.52 21.46
C PRO A 486 0.02 -31.34 20.97
N LEU A 487 -0.23 -30.14 21.52
CA LEU A 487 0.48 -28.92 21.17
C LEU A 487 1.95 -28.99 21.59
N ALA A 488 2.27 -29.54 22.77
CA ALA A 488 3.66 -29.72 23.21
C ALA A 488 4.43 -30.67 22.29
N LEU A 489 3.81 -31.76 21.82
CA LEU A 489 4.41 -32.67 20.85
C LEU A 489 4.62 -31.99 19.49
N ALA A 490 3.62 -31.26 19.01
CA ALA A 490 3.70 -30.47 17.78
C ALA A 490 4.82 -29.42 17.84
N LEU A 491 4.88 -28.65 18.94
CA LEU A 491 5.91 -27.65 19.19
C LEU A 491 7.30 -28.26 19.36
N TYR A 492 7.43 -29.44 19.97
CA TYR A 492 8.70 -30.17 20.06
C TYR A 492 9.24 -30.51 18.66
N GLY A 493 8.37 -31.01 17.77
CA GLY A 493 8.74 -31.27 16.38
C GLY A 493 9.08 -29.99 15.62
N CYS A 494 8.28 -28.94 15.77
CA CYS A 494 8.52 -27.64 15.15
C CYS A 494 9.79 -26.96 15.65
N ALA A 495 10.17 -27.10 16.93
CA ALA A 495 11.42 -26.57 17.47
C ALA A 495 12.65 -27.24 16.82
N HIS A 496 12.61 -28.57 16.67
CA HIS A 496 13.65 -29.31 15.94
C HIS A 496 13.64 -28.97 14.45
N GLY A 497 12.46 -28.75 13.87
CA GLY A 497 12.31 -28.32 12.49
C GLY A 497 12.89 -26.93 12.25
N ALA A 498 12.59 -25.97 13.12
CA ALA A 498 13.14 -24.62 13.11
C ALA A 498 14.67 -24.65 13.24
N ALA A 499 15.22 -25.52 14.09
CA ALA A 499 16.67 -25.70 14.20
C ALA A 499 17.30 -26.26 12.91
N ARG A 500 16.59 -27.10 12.14
CA ARG A 500 17.05 -27.57 10.81
C ARG A 500 16.99 -26.44 9.79
N MET A 501 15.88 -25.72 9.74
CA MET A 501 15.67 -24.60 8.82
C MET A 501 16.67 -23.46 9.06
N ALA A 502 17.01 -23.16 10.32
CA ALA A 502 17.98 -22.14 10.68
C ALA A 502 19.42 -22.44 10.22
N ARG A 503 19.73 -23.70 9.88
CA ARG A 503 21.02 -24.08 9.27
C ARG A 503 21.02 -23.83 7.76
N ASN A 504 19.86 -23.79 7.12
CA ASN A 504 19.74 -23.44 5.71
C ASN A 504 19.88 -21.93 5.57
N GLU A 505 20.85 -21.52 4.76
CA GLU A 505 21.18 -20.11 4.61
C GLU A 505 20.09 -19.31 3.90
N ILE A 506 19.42 -19.89 2.90
CA ILE A 506 18.32 -19.26 2.18
C ILE A 506 17.20 -18.94 3.16
N ILE A 507 16.77 -19.91 3.96
CA ILE A 507 15.70 -19.70 4.93
C ILE A 507 16.13 -18.69 5.99
N ARG A 508 17.36 -18.82 6.52
CA ARG A 508 17.85 -17.91 7.56
C ARG A 508 17.93 -16.45 7.11
N VAL A 509 18.21 -16.19 5.84
CA VAL A 509 18.41 -14.83 5.31
C VAL A 509 17.11 -14.24 4.74
N VAL A 510 16.30 -15.04 4.05
CA VAL A 510 15.12 -14.57 3.28
C VAL A 510 13.86 -14.58 4.11
N PHE A 511 13.70 -15.60 4.96
CA PHE A 511 12.45 -15.81 5.68
C PHE A 511 12.14 -14.71 6.71
N PRO A 512 13.09 -14.18 7.50
CA PRO A 512 12.74 -13.18 8.51
C PRO A 512 12.19 -11.87 7.93
N PRO A 513 12.81 -11.25 6.89
CA PRO A 513 12.21 -10.09 6.23
C PRO A 513 10.87 -10.40 5.56
N LEU A 514 10.71 -11.57 4.95
CA LEU A 514 9.44 -12.00 4.36
C LEU A 514 8.34 -12.11 5.40
N VAL A 515 8.60 -12.75 6.55
CA VAL A 515 7.64 -12.85 7.66
C VAL A 515 7.25 -11.46 8.17
N LEU A 516 8.21 -10.54 8.26
CA LEU A 516 7.93 -9.16 8.66
C LEU A 516 7.01 -8.46 7.64
N ILE A 517 7.30 -8.57 6.35
CA ILE A 517 6.46 -8.00 5.29
C ILE A 517 5.06 -8.61 5.32
N VAL A 518 4.95 -9.94 5.46
CA VAL A 518 3.67 -10.64 5.55
C VAL A 518 2.90 -10.29 6.83
N ALA A 519 3.57 -10.08 7.96
CA ALA A 519 2.91 -9.66 9.20
C ALA A 519 2.36 -8.22 9.06
N VAL A 520 3.14 -7.33 8.47
CA VAL A 520 2.75 -5.93 8.26
C VAL A 520 1.64 -5.84 7.22
N LEU A 521 1.81 -6.46 6.05
CA LEU A 521 0.76 -6.48 5.03
C LEU A 521 -0.47 -7.26 5.51
N GLY A 522 -0.31 -8.43 6.10
CA GLY A 522 -1.43 -9.24 6.60
C GLY A 522 -2.28 -8.52 7.64
N SER A 523 -1.67 -7.73 8.54
CA SER A 523 -2.43 -6.91 9.50
C SER A 523 -3.20 -5.75 8.85
N ILE A 524 -2.75 -5.24 7.71
CA ILE A 524 -3.46 -4.22 6.91
C ILE A 524 -4.52 -4.86 6.02
N LEU A 525 -4.16 -5.88 5.24
CA LEU A 525 -5.01 -6.54 4.26
C LEU A 525 -6.14 -7.34 4.94
N GLY A 526 -5.91 -7.84 6.15
CA GLY A 526 -6.91 -8.54 6.96
C GLY A 526 -7.75 -7.63 7.86
N GLY A 527 -7.68 -6.31 7.69
CA GLY A 527 -8.48 -5.35 8.46
C GLY A 527 -8.17 -5.30 9.97
N ILE A 528 -7.09 -5.97 10.43
CA ILE A 528 -6.77 -6.08 11.86
C ILE A 528 -6.31 -4.72 12.41
N THR A 529 -5.49 -3.99 11.65
CA THR A 529 -4.95 -2.69 12.06
C THR A 529 -4.82 -1.73 10.90
N ASN A 530 -4.99 -0.44 11.18
CA ASN A 530 -4.68 0.63 10.24
C ASN A 530 -3.18 0.62 9.83
N PRO A 531 -2.82 1.30 8.73
CA PRO A 531 -1.43 1.33 8.24
C PRO A 531 -0.41 1.81 9.29
N THR A 532 -0.79 2.69 10.21
CA THR A 532 0.13 3.29 11.19
C THR A 532 0.59 2.30 12.28
N PRO A 533 -0.30 1.60 13.01
CA PRO A 533 0.12 0.49 13.87
C PRO A 533 0.89 -0.61 13.13
N ALA A 534 0.46 -0.96 11.92
CA ALA A 534 1.14 -1.97 11.11
C ALA A 534 2.57 -1.55 10.73
N ALA A 535 2.77 -0.29 10.35
CA ALA A 535 4.09 0.27 10.09
C ALA A 535 4.96 0.28 11.36
N GLY A 536 4.37 0.57 12.53
CA GLY A 536 5.03 0.46 13.83
C GLY A 536 5.51 -0.96 14.15
N LEU A 537 4.67 -1.97 13.89
CA LEU A 537 5.05 -3.39 13.97
C LEU A 537 6.22 -3.70 13.02
N GLY A 538 6.18 -3.16 11.80
CA GLY A 538 7.25 -3.25 10.81
C GLY A 538 8.58 -2.67 11.31
N ALA A 539 8.57 -1.42 11.78
CA ALA A 539 9.75 -0.75 12.30
C ALA A 539 10.33 -1.47 13.54
N GLY A 540 9.47 -1.87 14.48
CA GLY A 540 9.87 -2.64 15.65
C GLY A 540 10.48 -4.00 15.29
N GLY A 541 9.84 -4.73 14.38
CA GLY A 541 10.35 -6.00 13.87
C GLY A 541 11.68 -5.84 13.14
N ALA A 542 11.86 -4.80 12.32
CA ALA A 542 13.14 -4.53 11.65
C ALA A 542 14.25 -4.18 12.66
N ILE A 543 13.95 -3.41 13.71
CA ILE A 543 14.88 -3.12 14.81
C ILE A 543 15.30 -4.43 15.50
N MET A 544 14.35 -5.31 15.79
CA MET A 544 14.63 -6.61 16.41
C MET A 544 15.47 -7.50 15.49
N LEU A 545 15.16 -7.59 14.20
CA LEU A 545 15.95 -8.34 13.21
C LEU A 545 17.37 -7.79 13.07
N ALA A 546 17.52 -6.46 13.00
CA ALA A 546 18.83 -5.82 12.94
C ALA A 546 19.64 -6.07 14.23
N ALA A 547 19.00 -6.01 15.40
CA ALA A 547 19.64 -6.31 16.68
C ALA A 547 20.05 -7.78 16.80
N TYR A 548 19.20 -8.71 16.34
CA TYR A 548 19.51 -10.14 16.25
C TYR A 548 20.79 -10.36 15.43
N ARG A 549 20.87 -9.75 14.25
CA ARG A 549 22.04 -9.87 13.36
C ARG A 549 23.27 -9.23 14.01
N LYS A 550 23.14 -8.03 14.56
CA LYS A 550 24.25 -7.30 15.21
C LYS A 550 24.85 -8.06 16.40
N LEU A 551 24.02 -8.72 17.21
CA LEU A 551 24.48 -9.56 18.31
C LEU A 551 25.30 -10.73 17.80
N ARG A 552 24.85 -11.38 16.71
CA ARG A 552 25.60 -12.49 16.09
C ARG A 552 26.91 -12.02 15.47
N ASP A 553 26.93 -10.86 14.83
CA ASP A 553 28.15 -10.23 14.30
C ASP A 553 29.17 -9.89 15.41
N GLN A 554 28.71 -9.79 16.67
CA GLN A 554 29.53 -9.54 17.87
C GLN A 554 29.79 -10.80 18.71
N ASP A 555 29.45 -12.00 18.20
CA ASP A 555 29.52 -13.28 18.94
C ASP A 555 28.74 -13.29 20.28
N ARG A 556 27.72 -12.44 20.40
CA ARG A 556 26.83 -12.35 21.55
C ARG A 556 25.55 -13.16 21.33
N SER A 557 25.00 -13.68 22.42
CA SER A 557 23.76 -14.47 22.40
C SER A 557 22.55 -13.60 22.00
N PRO A 558 21.81 -13.94 20.92
CA PRO A 558 20.60 -13.23 20.51
C PRO A 558 19.33 -13.69 21.25
N LYS A 559 19.45 -14.50 22.31
CA LYS A 559 18.32 -15.13 23.00
C LYS A 559 17.24 -14.14 23.45
N ILE A 560 17.63 -12.96 23.95
CA ILE A 560 16.68 -11.93 24.41
C ILE A 560 15.76 -11.49 23.26
N ILE A 561 16.31 -11.27 22.07
CA ILE A 561 15.54 -10.86 20.89
C ILE A 561 14.60 -11.99 20.42
N ILE A 562 15.08 -13.24 20.43
CA ILE A 562 14.26 -14.41 20.06
C ILE A 562 13.10 -14.56 21.04
N LEU A 563 13.35 -14.49 22.35
CA LEU A 563 12.32 -14.59 23.37
C LEU A 563 11.34 -13.41 23.31
N ALA A 564 11.80 -12.22 22.96
CA ALA A 564 10.93 -11.07 22.77
C ALA A 564 10.02 -11.24 21.54
N THR A 565 10.55 -11.80 20.45
CA THR A 565 9.74 -12.13 19.26
C THR A 565 8.70 -13.19 19.61
N LEU A 566 9.09 -14.21 20.39
CA LEU A 566 8.16 -15.22 20.89
C LEU A 566 7.10 -14.61 21.81
N ALA A 567 7.47 -13.65 22.66
CA ALA A 567 6.55 -12.96 23.56
C ALA A 567 5.50 -12.16 22.78
N VAL A 568 5.86 -11.53 21.65
CA VAL A 568 4.87 -10.91 20.75
C VAL A 568 3.86 -11.94 20.24
N VAL A 569 4.32 -13.10 19.77
CA VAL A 569 3.44 -14.18 19.30
C VAL A 569 2.53 -14.67 20.43
N VAL A 570 3.06 -14.85 21.63
CA VAL A 570 2.26 -15.26 22.81
C VAL A 570 1.20 -14.20 23.14
N ALA A 571 1.56 -12.92 23.14
CA ALA A 571 0.60 -11.84 23.41
C ALA A 571 -0.54 -11.81 22.38
N ILE A 572 -0.22 -11.97 21.10
CA ILE A 572 -1.22 -12.05 20.01
C ILE A 572 -2.12 -13.28 20.20
N LEU A 573 -1.54 -14.45 20.47
CA LEU A 573 -2.33 -15.67 20.68
C LEU A 573 -3.25 -15.56 21.90
N MET A 574 -2.80 -14.95 22.99
CA MET A 574 -3.66 -14.72 24.15
C MET A 574 -4.80 -13.75 23.81
N GLY A 575 -4.53 -12.67 23.07
CA GLY A 575 -5.55 -11.71 22.67
C GLY A 575 -6.58 -12.24 21.66
N ILE A 576 -6.21 -13.22 20.83
CA ILE A 576 -7.14 -13.85 19.88
C ILE A 576 -8.03 -14.89 20.57
N ASN A 577 -7.50 -15.65 21.53
CA ASN A 577 -8.20 -16.79 22.11
C ASN A 577 -8.94 -16.48 23.43
N PHE A 578 -8.60 -15.37 24.11
CA PHE A 578 -9.18 -15.01 25.39
C PHE A 578 -9.67 -13.56 25.39
N ASP A 579 -10.81 -13.32 26.05
CA ASP A 579 -11.24 -11.96 26.34
C ASP A 579 -10.37 -11.36 27.45
N LEU A 580 -9.57 -10.35 27.10
CA LEU A 580 -8.65 -9.66 28.01
C LEU A 580 -9.30 -8.47 28.73
N ARG A 581 -10.60 -8.23 28.55
CA ARG A 581 -11.33 -7.12 29.20
C ARG A 581 -11.64 -7.45 30.66
N ILE A 582 -10.73 -7.08 31.55
CA ILE A 582 -10.82 -7.38 32.99
C ILE A 582 -11.69 -6.40 33.82
N ASN A 583 -12.16 -5.29 33.23
CA ASN A 583 -12.93 -4.26 33.93
C ASN A 583 -14.46 -4.50 33.89
N GLN A 584 -14.89 -5.75 33.76
CA GLN A 584 -16.30 -6.13 33.71
C GLN A 584 -16.68 -6.89 34.99
N ASP A 585 -17.95 -6.84 35.38
CA ASP A 585 -18.46 -7.62 36.51
C ASP A 585 -18.55 -9.11 36.12
N GLY A 586 -18.01 -10.02 36.94
CA GLY A 586 -18.10 -11.46 36.71
C GLY A 586 -17.01 -12.06 35.80
N VAL A 587 -15.84 -11.43 35.67
CA VAL A 587 -14.71 -11.94 34.86
C VAL A 587 -14.21 -13.30 35.39
N SER A 588 -14.07 -14.27 34.48
CA SER A 588 -13.61 -15.62 34.81
C SER A 588 -12.14 -15.64 35.29
N PHE A 589 -11.78 -16.65 36.09
CA PHE A 589 -10.38 -16.87 36.50
C PHE A 589 -9.45 -17.10 35.29
N GLU A 590 -9.95 -17.76 34.24
CA GLU A 590 -9.19 -18.02 33.01
C GLU A 590 -8.81 -16.73 32.29
N SER A 591 -9.75 -15.79 32.15
CA SER A 591 -9.52 -14.46 31.56
C SER A 591 -8.47 -13.65 32.35
N TRP A 592 -8.48 -13.76 33.69
CA TRP A 592 -7.44 -13.14 34.53
C TRP A 592 -6.06 -13.73 34.28
N VAL A 593 -5.94 -15.06 34.22
CA VAL A 593 -4.65 -15.72 33.92
C VAL A 593 -4.16 -15.34 32.53
N ALA A 594 -5.05 -15.37 31.53
CA ALA A 594 -4.73 -14.97 30.16
C ALA A 594 -4.26 -13.51 30.08
N PHE A 595 -4.91 -12.59 30.80
CA PHE A 595 -4.48 -11.21 30.93
C PHE A 595 -3.07 -11.09 31.52
N PHE A 596 -2.77 -11.78 32.62
CA PHE A 596 -1.43 -11.73 33.22
C PHE A 596 -0.35 -12.29 32.30
N VAL A 597 -0.63 -13.39 31.59
CA VAL A 597 0.29 -13.97 30.60
C VAL A 597 0.51 -13.01 29.43
N ALA A 598 -0.57 -12.46 28.87
CA ALA A 598 -0.51 -11.49 27.79
C ALA A 598 0.26 -10.22 28.20
N TYR A 599 0.00 -9.71 29.41
CA TYR A 599 0.65 -8.53 29.96
C TYR A 599 2.14 -8.77 30.23
N ALA A 600 2.51 -9.92 30.80
CA ALA A 600 3.92 -10.29 30.99
C ALA A 600 4.65 -10.45 29.65
N ALA A 601 4.00 -11.06 28.66
CA ALA A 601 4.54 -11.20 27.31
C ALA A 601 4.70 -9.84 26.63
N TYR A 602 3.73 -8.93 26.77
CA TYR A 602 3.80 -7.55 26.29
C TYR A 602 4.98 -6.79 26.92
N LEU A 603 5.15 -6.85 28.24
CA LEU A 603 6.25 -6.21 28.94
C LEU A 603 7.61 -6.76 28.49
N TYR A 604 7.72 -8.08 28.29
CA TYR A 604 8.94 -8.71 27.81
C TYR A 604 9.25 -8.33 26.34
N ALA A 605 8.22 -8.23 25.49
CA ALA A 605 8.36 -7.75 24.12
C ALA A 605 8.85 -6.30 24.09
N ALA A 606 8.26 -5.41 24.91
CA ALA A 606 8.67 -4.02 25.04
C ALA A 606 10.13 -3.91 25.55
N PHE A 607 10.50 -4.70 26.56
CA PHE A 607 11.89 -4.80 27.02
C PHE A 607 12.83 -5.26 25.90
N GLY A 608 12.46 -6.28 25.13
CA GLY A 608 13.24 -6.79 24.02
C GLY A 608 13.44 -5.76 22.90
N LEU A 609 12.42 -4.94 22.61
CA LEU A 609 12.52 -3.84 21.66
C LEU A 609 13.49 -2.77 22.16
N LEU A 610 13.36 -2.33 23.43
CA LEU A 610 14.27 -1.36 24.04
C LEU A 610 15.71 -1.89 24.10
N PHE A 611 15.89 -3.18 24.42
CA PHE A 611 17.17 -3.85 24.36
C PHE A 611 17.73 -3.88 22.93
N GLY A 612 16.88 -4.12 21.92
CA GLY A 612 17.24 -4.03 20.51
C GLY A 612 17.73 -2.63 20.14
N CYS A 613 17.02 -1.58 20.53
CA CYS A 613 17.43 -0.19 20.36
C CYS A 613 18.80 0.08 21.03
N TRP A 614 18.99 -0.40 22.27
CA TRP A 614 20.27 -0.25 22.98
C TRP A 614 21.43 -0.95 22.26
N VAL A 615 21.22 -2.18 21.77
CA VAL A 615 22.21 -2.95 21.00
C VAL A 615 22.58 -2.22 19.70
N LEU A 616 21.59 -1.68 18.98
CA LEU A 616 21.84 -0.96 17.74
C LEU A 616 22.50 0.40 17.97
N TYR A 617 22.15 1.08 19.07
CA TYR A 617 22.76 2.34 19.48
C TYR A 617 24.23 2.14 19.84
N THR A 618 24.52 1.24 20.78
CA THR A 618 25.90 0.88 21.17
C THR A 618 26.69 0.28 20.01
N GLY A 619 26.01 -0.37 19.07
CA GLY A 619 26.59 -0.91 17.85
C GLY A 619 26.86 0.10 16.74
N GLY A 620 26.52 1.38 16.92
CA GLY A 620 26.71 2.47 15.96
C GLY A 620 25.78 2.42 14.74
N VAL A 621 24.72 1.61 14.77
CA VAL A 621 23.79 1.39 13.64
C VAL A 621 22.53 2.25 13.78
N LEU A 622 22.04 2.48 15.00
CA LEU A 622 20.80 3.23 15.24
C LEU A 622 20.92 4.72 14.87
N THR A 623 22.06 5.35 15.16
CA THR A 623 22.25 6.79 14.88
C THR A 623 22.14 7.13 13.39
N PRO A 624 22.78 6.39 12.46
CA PRO A 624 22.52 6.55 11.03
C PRO A 624 21.06 6.30 10.64
N ILE A 625 20.42 5.27 11.21
CA ILE A 625 19.01 4.95 10.90
C ILE A 625 18.11 6.13 11.25
N VAL A 626 18.21 6.66 12.48
CA VAL A 626 17.39 7.78 12.95
C VAL A 626 17.68 9.05 12.14
N ARG A 627 18.94 9.34 11.82
CA ARG A 627 19.30 10.53 11.04
C ARG A 627 18.75 10.47 9.62
N GLU A 628 18.90 9.34 8.91
CA GLU A 628 18.37 9.20 7.55
C GLU A 628 16.83 9.18 7.55
N THR A 629 16.21 8.52 8.54
CA THR A 629 14.75 8.56 8.72
C THR A 629 14.27 9.99 8.91
N ALA A 630 14.88 10.74 9.83
CA ALA A 630 14.52 12.14 10.10
C ALA A 630 14.72 13.02 8.85
N LYS A 631 15.79 12.80 8.08
CA LYS A 631 16.06 13.55 6.85
C LYS A 631 14.97 13.31 5.79
N VAL A 632 14.63 12.04 5.52
CA VAL A 632 13.59 11.69 4.54
C VAL A 632 12.22 12.21 5.00
N THR A 633 11.86 12.00 6.25
CA THR A 633 10.57 12.49 6.77
C THR A 633 10.51 14.02 6.75
N SER A 634 11.57 14.72 7.19
CA SER A 634 11.60 16.19 7.13
C SER A 634 11.44 16.70 5.70
N MET A 635 12.04 16.03 4.71
CA MET A 635 11.88 16.37 3.30
C MET A 635 10.41 16.27 2.86
N VAL A 636 9.73 15.15 3.16
CA VAL A 636 8.31 14.94 2.85
C VAL A 636 7.44 16.01 3.51
N PHE A 637 7.65 16.32 4.80
CA PHE A 637 6.88 17.33 5.52
C PHE A 637 7.10 18.74 4.96
N THR A 638 8.34 19.12 4.64
CA THR A 638 8.62 20.43 4.06
C THR A 638 8.04 20.55 2.64
N ILE A 639 8.07 19.48 1.83
CA ILE A 639 7.40 19.43 0.52
C ILE A 639 5.89 19.63 0.67
N LEU A 640 5.26 18.94 1.63
CA LEU A 640 3.83 19.07 1.93
C LEU A 640 3.47 20.52 2.30
N ILE A 641 4.26 21.18 3.16
CA ILE A 641 4.03 22.58 3.55
C ILE A 641 4.21 23.51 2.34
N GLY A 642 5.32 23.36 1.60
CA GLY A 642 5.62 24.16 0.43
C GLY A 642 4.55 24.02 -0.67
N SER A 643 4.05 22.80 -0.90
CA SER A 643 3.01 22.55 -1.90
C SER A 643 1.68 23.21 -1.52
N GLN A 644 1.33 23.31 -0.24
CA GLN A 644 0.13 24.06 0.16
C GLN A 644 0.22 25.54 -0.18
N LEU A 645 1.40 26.15 0.02
CA LEU A 645 1.64 27.55 -0.36
C LEU A 645 1.45 27.73 -1.88
N LEU A 646 2.10 26.89 -2.67
CA LEU A 646 2.01 26.95 -4.13
C LEU A 646 0.58 26.70 -4.64
N ASN A 647 -0.09 25.69 -4.08
CA ASN A 647 -1.46 25.34 -4.46
C ASN A 647 -2.44 26.49 -4.19
N LEU A 648 -2.32 27.15 -3.03
CA LEU A 648 -3.16 28.30 -2.71
C LEU A 648 -2.88 29.52 -3.61
N VAL A 649 -1.63 29.71 -4.04
CA VAL A 649 -1.31 30.73 -5.05
C VAL A 649 -2.01 30.42 -6.37
N VAL A 650 -1.97 29.18 -6.85
CA VAL A 650 -2.67 28.75 -8.08
C VAL A 650 -4.18 28.95 -7.96
N ILE A 651 -4.77 28.61 -6.81
CA ILE A 651 -6.19 28.87 -6.52
C ILE A 651 -6.50 30.36 -6.56
N SER A 652 -5.59 31.19 -6.03
CA SER A 652 -5.90 32.60 -5.78
C SER A 652 -6.19 33.42 -7.02
N PHE A 653 -5.57 33.08 -8.15
CA PHE A 653 -5.78 33.71 -9.45
C PHE A 653 -6.66 32.88 -10.40
N GLY A 654 -7.29 31.80 -9.93
CA GLY A 654 -8.20 30.97 -10.73
C GLY A 654 -7.55 29.89 -11.60
N GLY A 655 -6.24 29.63 -11.43
CA GLY A 655 -5.50 28.66 -12.23
C GLY A 655 -6.00 27.21 -12.09
N GLU A 656 -6.44 26.81 -10.90
CA GLU A 656 -7.04 25.47 -10.68
C GLU A 656 -8.34 25.30 -11.48
N HIS A 657 -9.25 26.29 -11.39
CA HIS A 657 -10.54 26.23 -12.06
C HIS A 657 -10.36 26.23 -13.58
N TYR A 658 -9.42 27.04 -14.09
CA TYR A 658 -9.07 27.06 -15.50
C TYR A 658 -8.64 25.67 -16.02
N ILE A 659 -7.74 24.98 -15.30
CA ILE A 659 -7.30 23.63 -15.67
C ILE A 659 -8.47 22.62 -15.58
N GLN A 660 -9.28 22.70 -14.53
CA GLN A 660 -10.42 21.80 -14.36
C GLN A 660 -11.48 22.00 -15.44
N GLU A 661 -11.80 23.24 -15.80
CA GLU A 661 -12.72 23.58 -16.89
C GLU A 661 -12.21 23.09 -18.24
N PHE A 662 -10.90 23.21 -18.50
CA PHE A 662 -10.28 22.66 -19.70
C PHE A 662 -10.46 21.13 -19.75
N LEU A 663 -10.18 20.43 -18.66
CA LEU A 663 -10.32 18.97 -18.61
C LEU A 663 -11.79 18.53 -18.69
N LYS A 664 -12.71 19.24 -18.02
CA LYS A 664 -14.17 18.97 -18.07
C LYS A 664 -14.81 19.33 -19.42
N SER A 665 -14.12 20.10 -20.27
CA SER A 665 -14.63 20.43 -21.61
C SER A 665 -14.69 19.24 -22.56
N PHE A 666 -13.93 18.17 -22.28
CA PHE A 666 -13.96 16.95 -23.07
C PHE A 666 -15.08 16.04 -22.59
N ASP A 667 -15.99 15.67 -23.49
CA ASP A 667 -17.13 14.78 -23.17
C ASP A 667 -16.72 13.31 -22.89
N ASN A 668 -15.48 12.92 -23.23
CA ASN A 668 -15.02 11.54 -23.09
C ASN A 668 -14.03 11.42 -21.92
N GLU A 669 -14.46 10.76 -20.84
CA GLU A 669 -13.66 10.54 -19.63
C GLU A 669 -12.31 9.84 -19.92
N PHE A 670 -12.26 8.90 -20.86
CA PHE A 670 -11.00 8.24 -21.24
C PHE A 670 -10.02 9.20 -21.90
N LYS A 671 -10.49 10.18 -22.68
CA LYS A 671 -9.62 11.21 -23.27
C LYS A 671 -9.04 12.09 -22.17
N VAL A 672 -9.86 12.51 -21.21
CA VAL A 672 -9.43 13.30 -20.06
C VAL A 672 -8.38 12.53 -19.27
N PHE A 673 -8.66 11.27 -18.95
CA PHE A 673 -7.74 10.42 -18.21
C PHE A 673 -6.41 10.22 -18.95
N LEU A 674 -6.43 9.99 -20.27
CA LEU A 674 -5.21 9.88 -21.08
C LEU A 674 -4.40 11.18 -21.10
N ILE A 675 -5.06 12.34 -21.22
CA ILE A 675 -4.40 13.66 -21.15
C ILE A 675 -3.72 13.82 -19.80
N VAL A 676 -4.41 13.52 -18.69
CA VAL A 676 -3.81 13.64 -17.37
C VAL A 676 -2.65 12.66 -17.20
N MET A 677 -2.79 11.42 -17.64
CA MET A 677 -1.70 10.44 -17.61
C MET A 677 -0.47 10.94 -18.38
N LEU A 678 -0.66 11.54 -19.56
CA LEU A 678 0.44 12.13 -20.33
C LEU A 678 1.08 13.32 -19.59
N VAL A 679 0.27 14.19 -18.99
CA VAL A 679 0.77 15.35 -18.22
C VAL A 679 1.56 14.88 -17.00
N LEU A 680 1.04 13.92 -16.23
CA LEU A 680 1.73 13.34 -15.07
C LEU A 680 3.05 12.67 -15.49
N PHE A 681 3.05 11.99 -16.64
CA PHE A 681 4.24 11.37 -17.21
C PHE A 681 5.31 12.41 -17.58
N VAL A 682 4.93 13.49 -18.25
CA VAL A 682 5.89 14.55 -18.64
C VAL A 682 6.38 15.33 -17.42
N LEU A 683 5.48 15.64 -16.47
CA LEU A 683 5.86 16.36 -15.24
C LEU A 683 6.82 15.54 -14.37
N GLY A 684 6.67 14.21 -14.35
CA GLY A 684 7.56 13.32 -13.60
C GLY A 684 9.00 13.25 -14.13
N PHE A 685 9.30 13.89 -15.26
CA PHE A 685 10.67 14.08 -15.71
C PHE A 685 11.41 15.11 -14.86
N VAL A 686 10.68 16.09 -14.30
CA VAL A 686 11.28 17.22 -13.62
C VAL A 686 10.89 17.27 -12.14
N LEU A 687 9.72 16.75 -11.80
CA LEU A 687 9.19 16.67 -10.45
C LEU A 687 9.31 15.23 -9.93
N ASP A 688 9.65 15.07 -8.66
CA ASP A 688 9.59 13.78 -8.00
C ASP A 688 8.11 13.45 -7.66
N PHE A 689 7.81 12.18 -7.35
CA PHE A 689 6.43 11.71 -7.20
C PHE A 689 5.72 12.40 -6.03
N LEU A 690 6.46 12.78 -4.98
CA LEU A 690 5.90 13.50 -3.83
C LEU A 690 5.31 14.85 -4.25
N GLU A 691 6.05 15.59 -5.08
CA GLU A 691 5.63 16.88 -5.62
C GLU A 691 4.41 16.73 -6.52
N ILE A 692 4.39 15.70 -7.37
CA ILE A 692 3.25 15.46 -8.25
C ILE A 692 2.00 15.11 -7.44
N ILE A 693 2.15 14.22 -6.45
CA ILE A 693 1.06 13.80 -5.55
C ILE A 693 0.50 15.00 -4.78
N TYR A 694 1.32 15.94 -4.34
CA TYR A 694 0.86 17.07 -3.53
C TYR A 694 0.50 18.35 -4.31
N ILE A 695 0.96 18.50 -5.56
CA ILE A 695 0.70 19.68 -6.38
C ILE A 695 -0.32 19.35 -7.47
N VAL A 696 -0.06 18.31 -8.27
CA VAL A 696 -0.81 18.05 -9.50
C VAL A 696 -2.08 17.26 -9.22
N ILE A 697 -2.01 16.23 -8.35
CA ILE A 697 -3.17 15.39 -8.04
C ILE A 697 -4.33 16.18 -7.41
N PRO A 698 -4.13 17.15 -6.50
CA PRO A 698 -5.23 17.99 -6.02
C PRO A 698 -5.90 18.82 -7.12
N ILE A 699 -5.14 19.25 -8.13
CA ILE A 699 -5.66 20.07 -9.25
C ILE A 699 -6.49 19.19 -10.21
N VAL A 700 -5.96 18.04 -10.61
CA VAL A 700 -6.59 17.15 -11.62
C VAL A 700 -7.56 16.13 -11.00
N GLY A 701 -7.36 15.78 -9.74
CA GLY A 701 -8.04 14.69 -9.04
C GLY A 701 -9.54 14.86 -8.93
N PRO A 702 -10.09 16.06 -8.62
CA PRO A 702 -11.53 16.28 -8.64
C PRO A 702 -12.18 15.95 -10.00
N VAL A 703 -11.44 16.09 -11.11
CA VAL A 703 -11.94 15.75 -12.45
C VAL A 703 -11.87 14.25 -12.71
N ILE A 704 -10.81 13.57 -12.27
CA ILE A 704 -10.62 12.14 -12.53
C ILE A 704 -11.46 11.29 -11.58
N TYR A 705 -11.40 11.56 -10.28
CA TYR A 705 -12.12 10.80 -9.25
C TYR A 705 -13.60 11.18 -9.16
N GLY A 706 -14.00 12.31 -9.74
CA GLY A 706 -15.41 12.68 -9.90
C GLY A 706 -16.12 11.97 -11.06
N GLY A 707 -15.37 11.28 -11.94
CA GLY A 707 -15.92 10.53 -13.05
C GLY A 707 -16.53 9.19 -12.64
N THR A 708 -16.65 8.28 -13.62
CA THR A 708 -17.22 6.93 -13.44
C THR A 708 -16.18 5.84 -13.21
N PHE A 709 -14.89 6.16 -13.31
CA PHE A 709 -13.83 5.16 -13.15
C PHE A 709 -13.68 4.65 -11.72
N ASP A 710 -13.39 3.36 -11.57
CA ASP A 710 -13.03 2.77 -10.29
C ASP A 710 -11.78 3.49 -9.73
N PRO A 711 -11.87 4.14 -8.55
CA PRO A 711 -10.78 4.93 -8.00
C PRO A 711 -9.55 4.07 -7.66
N LYS A 712 -9.71 2.77 -7.39
CA LYS A 712 -8.60 1.83 -7.17
C LYS A 712 -7.79 1.71 -8.46
N TRP A 713 -8.47 1.47 -9.59
CA TRP A 713 -7.82 1.36 -10.89
C TRP A 713 -7.12 2.66 -11.30
N VAL A 714 -7.79 3.80 -11.18
CA VAL A 714 -7.22 5.13 -11.47
C VAL A 714 -5.93 5.35 -10.66
N THR A 715 -5.97 5.09 -9.36
CA THR A 715 -4.85 5.32 -8.46
C THR A 715 -3.64 4.45 -8.82
N ILE A 716 -3.87 3.17 -9.13
CA ILE A 716 -2.80 2.25 -9.53
C ILE A 716 -2.21 2.64 -10.88
N MET A 717 -3.03 3.05 -11.84
CA MET A 717 -2.56 3.55 -13.14
C MET A 717 -1.66 4.77 -12.97
N ILE A 718 -2.06 5.74 -12.12
CA ILE A 718 -1.23 6.89 -11.77
C ILE A 718 0.10 6.44 -11.15
N ALA A 719 0.07 5.52 -10.18
CA ALA A 719 1.29 5.03 -9.53
C ALA A 719 2.28 4.39 -10.51
N VAL A 720 1.81 3.50 -11.40
CA VAL A 720 2.66 2.86 -12.42
C VAL A 720 3.15 3.88 -13.45
N ASN A 721 2.36 4.90 -13.78
CA ASN A 721 2.77 5.96 -14.69
C ASN A 721 3.86 6.86 -14.10
N LEU A 722 3.75 7.22 -12.82
CA LEU A 722 4.81 7.94 -12.09
C LEU A 722 6.10 7.12 -12.05
N GLN A 723 5.98 5.80 -11.84
CA GLN A 723 7.11 4.87 -11.90
C GLN A 723 7.78 4.86 -13.29
N THR A 724 6.96 4.87 -14.34
CA THR A 724 7.44 4.88 -15.74
C THR A 724 8.19 6.16 -16.05
N SER A 725 7.63 7.29 -15.63
CA SER A 725 8.29 8.58 -15.76
C SER A 725 9.65 8.60 -15.06
N PHE A 726 9.71 8.07 -13.82
CA PHE A 726 10.92 8.05 -13.01
C PHE A 726 12.08 7.25 -13.64
N LEU A 727 11.77 6.35 -14.58
CA LEU A 727 12.70 5.48 -15.27
C LEU A 727 13.04 5.96 -16.70
N THR A 728 12.29 6.92 -17.26
CA THR A 728 12.38 7.28 -18.69
C THR A 728 13.49 8.29 -19.00
N PRO A 729 14.43 7.99 -19.91
CA PRO A 729 15.43 8.96 -20.38
C PRO A 729 14.80 10.16 -21.12
N PRO A 730 15.44 11.35 -21.11
CA PRO A 730 16.75 11.65 -20.53
C PRO A 730 16.68 12.04 -19.04
N PHE A 731 15.49 12.19 -18.47
CA PHE A 731 15.31 12.86 -17.18
C PHE A 731 15.00 11.95 -15.99
N GLY A 732 14.78 10.63 -16.20
CA GLY A 732 14.43 9.71 -15.12
C GLY A 732 15.39 9.78 -13.93
N PHE A 733 14.89 10.21 -12.76
CA PHE A 733 15.66 10.40 -11.53
C PHE A 733 16.41 9.13 -11.10
N ALA A 734 15.81 7.95 -11.28
CA ALA A 734 16.47 6.67 -11.01
C ALA A 734 17.79 6.54 -11.80
N LEU A 735 17.85 7.05 -13.03
CA LEU A 735 19.03 6.97 -13.88
C LEU A 735 20.15 7.87 -13.35
N PHE A 736 19.81 9.06 -12.83
CA PHE A 736 20.78 9.97 -12.23
C PHE A 736 21.30 9.47 -10.88
N TYR A 737 20.42 8.88 -10.06
CA TYR A 737 20.82 8.22 -8.82
C TYR A 737 21.79 7.07 -9.08
N LEU A 738 21.48 6.23 -10.08
CA LEU A 738 22.39 5.16 -10.49
C LEU A 738 23.70 5.71 -11.06
N ARG A 739 23.63 6.77 -11.88
CA ARG A 739 24.82 7.41 -12.44
C ARG A 739 25.72 7.97 -11.35
N GLY A 740 25.17 8.50 -10.26
CA GLY A 740 25.92 9.04 -9.13
C GLY A 740 26.79 8.00 -8.41
N VAL A 741 26.44 6.72 -8.49
CA VAL A 741 27.19 5.60 -7.87
C VAL A 741 27.91 4.71 -8.88
N ALA A 742 27.60 4.84 -10.17
CA ALA A 742 28.19 4.02 -11.22
C ALA A 742 29.69 4.34 -11.42
N PRO A 743 30.53 3.32 -11.61
CA PRO A 743 31.96 3.51 -11.82
C PRO A 743 32.23 4.15 -13.20
N LYS A 744 33.43 4.71 -13.41
CA LYS A 744 33.73 5.60 -14.55
C LYS A 744 33.58 4.92 -15.92
N GLU A 745 33.68 3.59 -15.96
CA GLU A 745 33.56 2.77 -17.16
C GLU A 745 32.10 2.69 -17.67
N VAL A 746 31.12 2.98 -16.80
CA VAL A 746 29.70 2.99 -17.13
C VAL A 746 29.28 4.39 -17.55
N THR A 747 29.07 4.58 -18.85
CA THR A 747 28.63 5.87 -19.41
C THR A 747 27.12 6.07 -19.25
N THR A 748 26.66 7.32 -19.26
CA THR A 748 25.22 7.64 -19.28
C THR A 748 24.51 6.99 -20.46
N GLY A 749 25.18 6.88 -21.62
CA GLY A 749 24.64 6.17 -22.79
C GLY A 749 24.43 4.67 -22.53
N HIS A 750 25.26 4.03 -21.69
CA HIS A 750 25.03 2.65 -21.27
C HIS A 750 23.77 2.52 -20.40
N ILE A 751 23.57 3.45 -19.47
CA ILE A 751 22.40 3.48 -18.58
C ILE A 751 21.11 3.68 -19.41
N TYR A 752 21.10 4.67 -20.32
CA TYR A 752 19.92 4.97 -21.14
C TYR A 752 19.55 3.82 -22.07
N ARG A 753 20.53 3.19 -22.75
CA ARG A 753 20.27 2.01 -23.58
C ARG A 753 19.87 0.79 -22.75
N GLY A 754 20.41 0.68 -21.54
CA GLY A 754 20.09 -0.38 -20.61
C GLY A 754 18.64 -0.34 -20.12
N VAL A 755 18.13 0.87 -19.87
CA VAL A 755 16.79 1.05 -19.28
C VAL A 755 15.66 1.06 -20.30
N PHE A 756 15.92 1.45 -21.55
CA PHE A 756 14.89 1.56 -22.58
C PHE A 756 13.97 0.31 -22.71
N PRO A 757 14.50 -0.93 -22.68
CA PRO A 757 13.64 -2.12 -22.69
C PRO A 757 12.72 -2.24 -21.47
N PHE A 758 13.18 -1.80 -20.29
CA PHE A 758 12.37 -1.82 -19.08
C PHE A 758 11.27 -0.74 -19.10
N VAL A 759 11.56 0.43 -19.68
CA VAL A 759 10.52 1.45 -19.94
C VAL A 759 9.46 0.89 -20.88
N LEU A 760 9.85 0.19 -21.95
CA LEU A 760 8.90 -0.46 -22.85
C LEU A 760 8.05 -1.51 -22.13
N ILE A 761 8.66 -2.31 -21.23
CA ILE A 761 7.91 -3.27 -20.39
C ILE A 761 6.92 -2.55 -19.48
N GLN A 762 7.26 -1.39 -18.92
CA GLN A 762 6.32 -0.61 -18.12
C GLN A 762 5.16 -0.05 -18.95
N VAL A 763 5.42 0.45 -20.16
CA VAL A 763 4.36 0.87 -21.08
C VAL A 763 3.45 -0.32 -21.45
N VAL A 764 4.03 -1.50 -21.70
CA VAL A 764 3.25 -2.72 -21.91
C VAL A 764 2.46 -3.10 -20.66
N GLY A 765 3.05 -2.97 -19.47
CA GLY A 765 2.36 -3.17 -18.20
C GLY A 765 1.16 -2.24 -18.03
N LEU A 766 1.32 -0.94 -18.31
CA LEU A 766 0.22 0.04 -18.33
C LEU A 766 -0.85 -0.34 -19.36
N ALA A 767 -0.47 -0.80 -20.55
CA ALA A 767 -1.43 -1.27 -21.54
C ALA A 767 -2.18 -2.53 -21.06
N ILE A 768 -1.50 -3.47 -20.40
CA ILE A 768 -2.14 -4.64 -19.80
C ILE A 768 -3.15 -4.21 -18.73
N LEU A 769 -2.79 -3.30 -17.82
CA LEU A 769 -3.70 -2.79 -16.79
C LEU A 769 -4.86 -1.98 -17.38
N TRP A 770 -4.65 -1.33 -18.54
CA TRP A 770 -5.69 -0.64 -19.27
C TRP A 770 -6.73 -1.59 -19.87
N PHE A 771 -6.28 -2.65 -20.56
CA PHE A 771 -7.18 -3.62 -21.18
C PHE A 771 -7.77 -4.63 -20.20
N PHE A 772 -7.09 -4.87 -19.07
CA PHE A 772 -7.48 -5.84 -18.05
C PHE A 772 -7.53 -5.18 -16.66
N PRO A 773 -8.51 -4.28 -16.41
CA PRO A 773 -8.66 -3.62 -15.11
C PRO A 773 -8.92 -4.59 -13.96
N SER A 774 -9.42 -5.80 -14.26
CA SER A 774 -9.62 -6.88 -13.29
C SER A 774 -8.35 -7.28 -12.53
N ILE A 775 -7.17 -7.07 -13.11
CA ILE A 775 -5.89 -7.32 -12.42
C ILE A 775 -5.77 -6.45 -11.16
N VAL A 776 -6.33 -5.24 -11.19
CA VAL A 776 -6.30 -4.31 -10.06
C VAL A 776 -7.45 -4.60 -9.08
N THR A 777 -8.62 -5.01 -9.58
CA THR A 777 -9.84 -5.13 -8.74
C THR A 777 -10.05 -6.52 -8.14
N ILE A 778 -9.40 -7.58 -8.64
CA ILE A 778 -9.63 -8.96 -8.19
C ILE A 778 -9.23 -9.19 -6.73
N VAL A 779 -8.07 -8.70 -6.29
CA VAL A 779 -7.58 -8.93 -4.93
C VAL A 779 -8.48 -8.20 -3.91
N PRO A 780 -8.84 -6.91 -4.11
CA PRO A 780 -9.86 -6.26 -3.28
C PRO A 780 -11.22 -6.98 -3.28
N ALA A 781 -11.68 -7.49 -4.43
CA ALA A 781 -12.98 -8.15 -4.51
C ALA A 781 -13.03 -9.50 -3.77
N LEU A 782 -11.90 -10.20 -3.67
CA LEU A 782 -11.79 -11.47 -2.93
C LEU A 782 -11.59 -11.28 -1.42
N MET A 783 -11.16 -10.10 -0.99
CA MET A 783 -10.95 -9.73 0.42
C MET A 783 -11.68 -8.42 0.75
N PRO A 784 -13.03 -8.40 0.65
CA PRO A 784 -13.81 -7.23 1.03
C PRO A 784 -13.60 -6.94 2.53
N ASN A 785 -13.36 -5.66 2.84
CA ASN A 785 -13.12 -5.17 4.20
C ASN A 785 -14.42 -5.00 4.98
#